data_AF-A0A7R9E3S0-F1
#
_entry.id   AF-A0A7R9E3S0-F1
#
_cell.length_a   1.000
_cell.length_b   1.000
_cell.length_c   1.000
_cell.angle_alpha   90.00
_cell.angle_beta   90.00
_cell.angle_gamma   90.00
#
_symmetry.space_group_name_H-M   'P 1'
#
loop_
_entity.id
_entity.type
_entity.pdbx_description
1 polymer ?
#
loop_
_entity_poly.entity_id
_entity_poly.type
_entity_poly.pdbx_seq_one_letter_code
_entity_poly.pdbx_strand_id
1 'polypeptide(L)'
;MATKQVDSVVFKNGYKMPIVGIGMFQKTDTASIESTINTALEVGYRHFDTAYFYNNEAEMGKAFKKLFDSGKFKREELFIVTKLPPTGNRASSVEKYIKLSLKALQLDYVDLYLIHNPVGNKEAEAKPDKLSIMELDMDTDLISLWKAMEQQVDAGRARSIGVSNFNADQVKRIVQAARIIPANNQVELHLYFQRKELAAFCKALDVTICAYAPLGSPAFPELPNVNPLQDPVVLKIAKNHNKTPAQILLRQIVQRGIVVIPKSSNPGRQKENFQATPEEIETSLDAALKAGYRHIDTAFAYKNEDAIGRVLKRWFDSGKIQRKDLFIVTKLPGTGNHAESVEKYIKLSLSALQLDYVDLYLIHSAVGKKDFDRSPAGSDHEAELDMNTDHVSVWKAMEAQVDAGRAKAIGLSNFNSRQIKRIWSSARIKPANLQVELNVYFQQRELTAFCKALDITVCAYAPLGNPDFAKRISGKSDPMEDPIVGKIAKKHNKTPAQVLLRWIMQRGIVVIPKSKTPSRIKANFEATPEEIETSLDVALEAGYRHIDTAYLYRNEDSIGRVLKKWFDSGKLKRKDLFIVTKLPSTGNRASSVEKYIKLSLEALQLDYVDLYLIHSPVGHIEKEASPGNQSNWEVDMDTDLISLWKAMEQQVDAGRARSIGVSNFNANQVKRIVQAARIIPANNQVELHLYYQQKELAAFCKALDVTICAYAPLGSPAFPDFYDPVVLKIAKNHNKTPAQILLRQIVQRGIVVIPKSSNPGRIRENFQVFDFKLTEDEMYELSLLDRGKKGSTISNVAIDRYISFFKAIIFSNT
;
A
#
# COMPACT_ATOMS: atom_id res chain seq x y z
N MET A 1 -8.87 -2.67 17.59
CA MET A 1 -9.13 -3.27 16.27
C MET A 1 -10.33 -2.54 15.68
N ALA A 2 -10.20 -1.85 14.56
CA ALA A 2 -11.36 -1.25 13.89
C ALA A 2 -12.03 -2.35 13.04
N THR A 3 -13.28 -2.65 13.35
CA THR A 3 -14.12 -3.61 12.62
C THR A 3 -14.24 -3.15 11.15
N LYS A 4 -13.99 -4.06 10.20
CA LYS A 4 -14.29 -3.85 8.77
C LYS A 4 -15.78 -3.49 8.68
N GLN A 5 -16.10 -2.25 8.35
CA GLN A 5 -17.49 -1.79 8.30
C GLN A 5 -18.16 -2.41 7.07
N VAL A 6 -19.03 -3.40 7.30
CA VAL A 6 -19.93 -3.95 6.28
C VAL A 6 -21.05 -2.94 6.09
N ASP A 7 -21.41 -2.62 4.84
CA ASP A 7 -22.62 -1.84 4.53
C ASP A 7 -23.79 -2.35 5.36
N SER A 8 -24.53 -1.43 5.99
CA SER A 8 -25.60 -1.76 6.92
C SER A 8 -26.81 -0.90 6.64
N VAL A 9 -28.00 -1.47 6.81
CA VAL A 9 -29.23 -0.68 6.92
C VAL A 9 -29.38 -0.23 8.37
N VAL A 10 -29.86 0.99 8.57
CA VAL A 10 -30.10 1.55 9.90
C VAL A 10 -31.60 1.46 10.18
N PHE A 11 -31.96 0.78 11.26
CA PHE A 11 -33.33 0.74 11.75
C PHE A 11 -33.72 2.08 12.37
N LYS A 12 -35.03 2.32 12.50
CA LYS A 12 -35.57 3.54 13.13
C LYS A 12 -35.08 3.76 14.56
N ASN A 13 -34.81 2.68 15.29
CA ASN A 13 -34.24 2.71 16.64
C ASN A 13 -32.70 2.89 16.68
N GLY A 14 -32.06 3.15 15.53
CA GLY A 14 -30.63 3.44 15.41
C GLY A 14 -29.72 2.21 15.32
N TYR A 15 -30.23 0.99 15.54
CA TYR A 15 -29.45 -0.23 15.37
C TYR A 15 -29.13 -0.50 13.90
N LYS A 16 -27.96 -1.09 13.66
CA LYS A 16 -27.44 -1.36 12.31
C LYS A 16 -27.54 -2.85 12.01
N MET A 17 -28.21 -3.19 10.92
CA MET A 17 -28.28 -4.56 10.39
C MET A 17 -27.36 -4.67 9.17
N PRO A 18 -26.35 -5.57 9.20
CA PRO A 18 -25.48 -5.80 8.05
C PRO A 18 -26.28 -6.20 6.81
N ILE A 19 -25.98 -5.56 5.67
CA ILE A 19 -26.77 -5.69 4.43
C ILE A 19 -26.65 -7.06 3.76
N VAL A 20 -25.63 -7.83 4.13
CA VAL A 20 -25.45 -9.23 3.72
C VAL A 20 -25.35 -10.10 4.98
N GLY A 21 -26.30 -11.02 5.13
CA GLY A 21 -26.30 -12.06 6.16
C GLY A 21 -26.25 -13.46 5.58
N ILE A 22 -26.21 -14.47 6.44
CA ILE A 22 -26.23 -15.87 6.05
C ILE A 22 -27.48 -16.56 6.62
N GLY A 23 -28.25 -17.22 5.74
CA GLY A 23 -29.42 -18.00 6.13
C GLY A 23 -29.05 -19.42 6.58
N MET A 24 -29.54 -19.84 7.75
CA MET A 24 -29.17 -21.11 8.39
C MET A 24 -30.19 -22.24 8.24
N PHE A 25 -31.25 -22.04 7.45
CA PHE A 25 -32.33 -23.01 7.27
C PHE A 25 -31.87 -24.39 6.72
N GLN A 26 -32.43 -25.48 7.27
CA GLN A 26 -32.14 -26.91 7.01
C GLN A 26 -30.70 -27.36 7.32
N LYS A 27 -30.03 -26.70 8.26
CA LYS A 27 -28.74 -27.17 8.79
C LYS A 27 -28.97 -27.78 10.16
N THR A 28 -28.85 -29.09 10.29
CA THR A 28 -29.06 -29.81 11.56
C THR A 28 -27.81 -30.55 12.02
N ASP A 29 -26.83 -30.78 11.14
CA ASP A 29 -25.55 -31.40 11.49
C ASP A 29 -24.62 -30.42 12.22
N THR A 30 -24.18 -30.78 13.43
CA THR A 30 -23.34 -29.95 14.30
C THR A 30 -22.03 -29.53 13.62
N ALA A 31 -21.33 -30.46 12.98
CA ALA A 31 -20.06 -30.18 12.33
C ALA A 31 -20.24 -29.22 11.13
N SER A 32 -21.31 -29.41 10.35
CA SER A 32 -21.68 -28.53 9.24
C SER A 32 -22.02 -27.12 9.71
N ILE A 33 -22.74 -26.97 10.84
CA ILE A 33 -23.10 -25.67 11.42
C ILE A 33 -21.85 -24.93 11.89
N GLU A 34 -20.99 -25.58 12.68
CA GLU A 34 -19.77 -24.96 13.19
C GLU A 34 -18.84 -24.54 12.04
N SER A 35 -18.64 -25.41 11.05
CA SER A 35 -17.85 -25.11 9.85
C SER A 35 -18.43 -23.92 9.05
N THR A 36 -19.76 -23.89 8.89
CA THR A 36 -20.47 -22.81 8.18
C THR A 36 -20.27 -21.47 8.90
N ILE A 37 -20.42 -21.43 10.23
CA ILE A 37 -20.25 -20.21 11.03
C ILE A 37 -18.80 -19.72 10.96
N ASN A 38 -17.83 -20.61 11.18
CA ASN A 38 -16.41 -20.24 11.15
C ASN A 38 -16.01 -19.67 9.78
N THR A 39 -16.43 -20.34 8.70
CA THR A 39 -16.16 -19.87 7.34
C THR A 39 -16.82 -18.52 7.07
N ALA A 40 -18.07 -18.33 7.49
CA ALA A 40 -18.80 -17.08 7.30
C ALA A 40 -18.08 -15.92 8.02
N LEU A 41 -17.62 -16.14 9.25
CA LEU A 41 -16.89 -15.13 10.03
C LEU A 41 -15.53 -14.78 9.42
N GLU A 42 -14.79 -15.78 8.92
CA GLU A 42 -13.52 -15.62 8.21
C GLU A 42 -13.67 -14.81 6.92
N VAL A 43 -14.75 -15.08 6.19
CA VAL A 43 -15.11 -14.35 4.97
C VAL A 43 -15.50 -12.90 5.28
N GLY A 44 -16.19 -12.66 6.40
CA GLY A 44 -16.54 -11.33 6.88
C GLY A 44 -18.01 -11.13 7.27
N TYR A 45 -18.86 -12.17 7.18
CA TYR A 45 -20.24 -12.09 7.63
C TYR A 45 -20.32 -11.76 9.11
N ARG A 46 -21.30 -10.94 9.48
CA ARG A 46 -21.65 -10.67 10.89
C ARG A 46 -23.12 -10.89 11.19
N HIS A 47 -23.96 -11.07 10.17
CA HIS A 47 -25.39 -11.29 10.29
C HIS A 47 -25.74 -12.76 10.06
N PHE A 48 -26.32 -13.41 11.08
CA PHE A 48 -26.76 -14.81 11.06
C PHE A 48 -28.28 -14.90 11.24
N ASP A 49 -28.96 -15.51 10.28
CA ASP A 49 -30.41 -15.69 10.30
C ASP A 49 -30.79 -17.14 10.62
N THR A 50 -31.46 -17.35 11.76
CA THR A 50 -32.03 -18.63 12.18
C THR A 50 -33.50 -18.48 12.61
N ALA A 51 -34.12 -19.54 13.11
CA ALA A 51 -35.47 -19.56 13.68
C ALA A 51 -35.65 -20.77 14.60
N TYR A 52 -36.56 -20.69 15.57
CA TYR A 52 -36.93 -21.83 16.42
C TYR A 52 -37.34 -23.05 15.59
N PHE A 53 -38.14 -22.82 14.54
CA PHE A 53 -38.63 -23.86 13.64
C PHE A 53 -37.52 -24.60 12.87
N TYR A 54 -36.30 -24.06 12.80
CA TYR A 54 -35.20 -24.67 12.05
C TYR A 54 -34.54 -25.83 12.81
N ASN A 55 -34.88 -26.02 14.10
CA ASN A 55 -34.34 -27.07 14.96
C ASN A 55 -32.80 -27.16 14.96
N ASN A 56 -32.15 -26.01 14.90
CA ASN A 56 -30.68 -25.92 14.85
C ASN A 56 -30.06 -24.87 15.78
N GLU A 57 -30.89 -24.14 16.52
CA GLU A 57 -30.46 -23.10 17.46
C GLU A 57 -29.53 -23.64 18.54
N ALA A 58 -29.76 -24.87 19.03
CA ALA A 58 -28.92 -25.52 20.04
C ALA A 58 -27.47 -25.72 19.55
N GLU A 59 -27.32 -26.19 18.31
CA GLU A 59 -26.00 -26.43 17.72
C GLU A 59 -25.31 -25.10 17.34
N MET A 60 -26.07 -24.11 16.85
CA MET A 60 -25.55 -22.76 16.68
C MET A 60 -25.08 -22.15 18.00
N GLY A 61 -25.81 -22.37 19.09
CA GLY A 61 -25.45 -21.86 20.41
C GLY A 61 -24.16 -22.45 20.96
N LYS A 62 -23.92 -23.76 20.74
CA LYS A 62 -22.63 -24.39 21.06
C LYS A 62 -21.48 -23.76 20.26
N ALA A 63 -21.68 -23.54 18.95
CA ALA A 63 -20.68 -22.92 18.09
C ALA A 63 -20.38 -21.48 18.50
N PHE A 64 -21.41 -20.67 18.80
CA PHE A 64 -21.24 -19.30 19.28
C PHE A 64 -20.55 -19.24 20.65
N LYS A 65 -20.92 -20.11 21.59
CA LYS A 65 -20.24 -20.17 22.89
C LYS A 65 -18.75 -20.45 22.74
N LYS A 66 -18.39 -21.47 21.95
CA LYS A 66 -16.97 -21.78 21.67
C LYS A 66 -16.25 -20.59 21.03
N LEU A 67 -16.91 -19.87 20.14
CA LEU A 67 -16.38 -18.67 19.50
C LEU A 67 -16.11 -17.54 20.51
N PHE A 68 -17.08 -17.25 21.40
CA PHE A 68 -16.96 -16.20 22.39
C PHE A 68 -15.96 -16.56 23.50
N ASP A 69 -15.97 -17.80 23.99
CA ASP A 69 -15.01 -18.32 24.98
C ASP A 69 -13.56 -18.25 24.44
N SER A 70 -13.37 -18.37 23.13
CA SER A 70 -12.04 -18.25 22.52
C SER A 70 -11.48 -16.81 22.49
N GLY A 71 -12.30 -15.81 22.82
CA GLY A 71 -11.94 -14.39 22.75
C GLY A 71 -11.77 -13.84 21.32
N LYS A 72 -12.02 -14.64 20.27
CA LYS A 72 -11.89 -14.22 18.87
C LYS A 72 -12.93 -13.18 18.46
N PHE A 73 -14.14 -13.25 19.03
CA PHE A 73 -15.24 -12.35 18.76
C PHE A 73 -16.00 -12.04 20.04
N LYS A 74 -16.56 -10.84 20.12
CA LYS A 74 -17.51 -10.47 21.17
C LYS A 74 -18.95 -10.61 20.68
N ARG A 75 -19.89 -10.83 21.59
CA ARG A 75 -21.32 -11.01 21.25
C ARG A 75 -21.87 -9.81 20.48
N GLU A 76 -21.49 -8.59 20.87
CA GLU A 76 -21.91 -7.34 20.24
C GLU A 76 -21.36 -7.11 18.82
N GLU A 77 -20.42 -7.93 18.36
CA GLU A 77 -19.90 -7.87 16.99
C GLU A 77 -20.78 -8.65 15.99
N LEU A 78 -21.69 -9.49 16.47
CA LEU A 78 -22.60 -10.30 15.65
C LEU A 78 -24.03 -9.75 15.71
N PHE A 79 -24.73 -9.87 14.58
CA PHE A 79 -26.15 -9.58 14.43
C PHE A 79 -26.90 -10.90 14.25
N ILE A 80 -27.60 -11.37 15.30
CA ILE A 80 -28.25 -12.68 15.33
C ILE A 80 -29.76 -12.50 15.28
N VAL A 81 -30.41 -13.20 14.35
CA VAL A 81 -31.86 -13.18 14.14
C VAL A 81 -32.45 -14.55 14.52
N THR A 82 -33.55 -14.54 15.26
CA THR A 82 -34.42 -15.72 15.42
C THR A 82 -35.90 -15.35 15.24
N LYS A 83 -36.77 -16.35 15.20
CA LYS A 83 -38.19 -16.18 14.83
C LYS A 83 -39.13 -17.03 15.68
N LEU A 84 -40.25 -16.44 16.09
CA LEU A 84 -41.37 -17.09 16.74
C LEU A 84 -42.02 -18.10 15.78
N PRO A 85 -42.15 -19.40 16.14
CA PRO A 85 -42.72 -20.39 15.23
C PRO A 85 -44.23 -20.20 15.07
N PRO A 86 -44.85 -20.66 13.96
CA PRO A 86 -46.29 -20.58 13.75
C PRO A 86 -47.13 -21.24 14.85
N THR A 87 -46.62 -22.30 15.49
CA THR A 87 -47.25 -22.96 16.65
C THR A 87 -47.26 -22.09 17.91
N GLY A 88 -46.48 -21.01 17.94
CA GLY A 88 -46.39 -20.04 19.04
C GLY A 88 -46.98 -18.68 18.72
N ASN A 89 -47.72 -18.52 17.60
CA ASN A 89 -48.34 -17.27 17.15
C ASN A 89 -49.54 -16.84 18.01
N ARG A 90 -49.33 -16.71 19.32
CA ARG A 90 -50.30 -16.18 20.29
C ARG A 90 -49.56 -15.43 21.38
N ALA A 91 -50.16 -14.36 21.90
CA ALA A 91 -49.53 -13.45 22.86
C ALA A 91 -48.93 -14.19 24.07
N SER A 92 -49.65 -15.19 24.61
CA SER A 92 -49.23 -16.00 25.76
C SER A 92 -47.99 -16.87 25.50
N SER A 93 -47.64 -17.13 24.25
CA SER A 93 -46.53 -18.02 23.87
C SER A 93 -45.24 -17.28 23.50
N VAL A 94 -45.30 -15.97 23.24
CA VAL A 94 -44.15 -15.18 22.77
C VAL A 94 -42.97 -15.29 23.74
N GLU A 95 -43.20 -15.02 25.02
CA GLU A 95 -42.15 -15.07 26.04
C GLU A 95 -41.56 -16.48 26.19
N LYS A 96 -42.41 -17.52 26.15
CA LYS A 96 -41.98 -18.92 26.21
C LYS A 96 -40.99 -19.22 25.09
N TYR A 97 -41.34 -18.90 23.85
CA TYR A 97 -40.51 -19.27 22.70
C TYR A 97 -39.22 -18.46 22.60
N ILE A 98 -39.22 -17.15 22.90
CA ILE A 98 -37.95 -16.40 22.92
C ILE A 98 -37.01 -16.92 24.01
N LYS A 99 -37.52 -17.29 25.19
CA LYS A 99 -36.71 -17.90 26.26
C LYS A 99 -36.13 -19.24 25.83
N LEU A 100 -36.90 -20.05 25.11
CA LEU A 100 -36.41 -21.31 24.54
C LEU A 100 -35.31 -21.08 23.50
N SER A 101 -35.49 -20.13 22.57
CA SER A 101 -34.47 -19.78 21.58
C SER A 101 -33.21 -19.21 22.22
N LEU A 102 -33.32 -18.29 23.18
CA LEU A 102 -32.17 -17.75 23.92
C LEU A 102 -31.40 -18.85 24.67
N LYS A 103 -32.11 -19.77 25.33
CA LYS A 103 -31.51 -20.93 25.99
C LYS A 103 -30.78 -21.82 24.98
N ALA A 104 -31.39 -22.12 23.84
CA ALA A 104 -30.78 -22.95 22.81
C ALA A 104 -29.54 -22.28 22.18
N LEU A 105 -29.65 -20.99 21.85
CA LEU A 105 -28.54 -20.18 21.31
C LEU A 105 -27.46 -19.87 22.36
N GLN A 106 -27.74 -20.09 23.65
CA GLN A 106 -26.88 -19.72 24.77
C GLN A 106 -26.53 -18.22 24.75
N LEU A 107 -27.55 -17.37 24.55
CA LEU A 107 -27.43 -15.92 24.46
C LEU A 107 -28.34 -15.23 25.47
N ASP A 108 -27.92 -14.05 25.95
CA ASP A 108 -28.78 -13.20 26.78
C ASP A 108 -29.80 -12.41 25.94
N TYR A 109 -29.46 -12.10 24.68
CA TYR A 109 -30.31 -11.36 23.76
C TYR A 109 -30.06 -11.76 22.29
N VAL A 110 -31.07 -11.52 21.45
CA VAL A 110 -30.95 -11.51 19.98
C VAL A 110 -31.03 -10.07 19.43
N ASP A 111 -30.41 -9.83 18.28
CA ASP A 111 -30.41 -8.49 17.68
C ASP A 111 -31.76 -8.18 17.01
N LEU A 112 -32.42 -9.22 16.48
CA LEU A 112 -33.73 -9.12 15.86
C LEU A 112 -34.57 -10.37 16.15
N TYR A 113 -35.79 -10.17 16.66
CA TYR A 113 -36.77 -11.24 16.85
C TYR A 113 -37.99 -11.03 15.95
N LEU A 114 -38.32 -12.03 15.12
CA LEU A 114 -39.37 -11.91 14.10
C LEU A 114 -40.59 -12.79 14.41
N ILE A 115 -41.79 -12.31 14.09
CA ILE A 115 -42.95 -13.20 13.89
C ILE A 115 -42.74 -13.92 12.56
N HIS A 116 -42.63 -15.25 12.55
CA HIS A 116 -42.17 -15.99 11.36
C HIS A 116 -43.21 -16.05 10.23
N ASN A 117 -44.51 -16.11 10.56
CA ASN A 117 -45.62 -16.08 9.62
C ASN A 117 -46.80 -15.29 10.20
N PRO A 118 -47.63 -14.64 9.36
CA PRO A 118 -48.77 -13.85 9.84
C PRO A 118 -49.95 -14.67 10.35
N VAL A 119 -50.01 -15.97 10.04
CA VAL A 119 -51.06 -16.89 10.48
C VAL A 119 -50.42 -18.00 11.30
N GLY A 120 -50.96 -18.25 12.49
CA GLY A 120 -50.52 -19.31 13.37
C GLY A 120 -51.09 -20.68 12.99
N ASN A 121 -50.68 -21.70 13.74
CA ASN A 121 -51.29 -23.03 13.70
C ASN A 121 -52.10 -23.24 14.98
N LYS A 122 -53.25 -23.93 14.87
CA LYS A 122 -54.03 -24.37 16.03
C LYS A 122 -53.18 -25.28 16.92
N GLU A 123 -53.43 -25.27 18.23
CA GLU A 123 -52.79 -26.22 19.15
C GLU A 123 -53.24 -27.65 18.81
N ALA A 124 -52.35 -28.42 18.19
CA ALA A 124 -52.45 -29.87 18.20
C ALA A 124 -51.50 -30.41 19.28
N GLU A 125 -51.97 -31.34 20.10
CA GLU A 125 -51.09 -32.24 20.85
C GLU A 125 -50.18 -32.95 19.83
N ALA A 126 -48.91 -32.54 19.77
CA ALA A 126 -48.00 -32.95 18.71
C ALA A 126 -47.71 -34.46 18.79
N LYS A 127 -48.21 -35.24 17.83
CA LYS A 127 -47.60 -36.54 17.48
C LYS A 127 -46.46 -36.27 16.49
N PRO A 128 -45.21 -36.69 16.74
CA PRO A 128 -44.02 -36.18 16.02
C PRO A 128 -43.85 -36.70 14.58
N ASP A 129 -44.70 -37.64 14.13
CA ASP A 129 -44.29 -38.56 13.06
C ASP A 129 -44.98 -38.34 11.71
N LYS A 130 -45.82 -37.31 11.56
CA LYS A 130 -46.34 -36.93 10.25
C LYS A 130 -46.33 -35.41 10.08
N LEU A 131 -45.73 -34.96 8.99
CA LEU A 131 -45.87 -33.62 8.42
C LEU A 131 -47.32 -33.43 7.88
N SER A 132 -48.33 -33.83 8.67
CA SER A 132 -49.73 -33.62 8.36
C SER A 132 -50.02 -32.15 8.56
N ILE A 133 -50.38 -31.49 7.45
CA ILE A 133 -51.09 -30.21 7.33
C ILE A 133 -51.55 -29.69 8.70
N MET A 134 -50.72 -28.89 9.37
CA MET A 134 -51.12 -28.27 10.63
C MET A 134 -52.25 -27.29 10.31
N GLU A 135 -53.39 -27.42 11.00
CA GLU A 135 -54.56 -26.58 10.75
C GLU A 135 -54.24 -25.11 11.09
N LEU A 136 -54.53 -24.21 10.16
CA LEU A 136 -54.27 -22.78 10.34
C LEU A 136 -55.22 -22.19 11.39
N ASP A 137 -54.66 -21.37 12.27
CA ASP A 137 -55.42 -20.55 13.20
C ASP A 137 -55.84 -19.24 12.51
N MET A 138 -57.00 -19.27 11.87
CA MET A 138 -57.56 -18.11 11.16
C MET A 138 -57.95 -16.96 12.11
N ASP A 139 -57.98 -17.20 13.42
CA ASP A 139 -58.30 -16.22 14.46
C ASP A 139 -57.03 -15.63 15.11
N THR A 140 -55.86 -15.81 14.49
CA THR A 140 -54.58 -15.25 14.98
C THR A 140 -54.69 -13.72 15.22
N ASP A 141 -54.68 -13.31 16.49
CA ASP A 141 -54.69 -11.90 16.88
C ASP A 141 -53.30 -11.27 16.78
N LEU A 142 -52.99 -10.73 15.61
CA LEU A 142 -51.73 -10.03 15.32
C LEU A 142 -51.45 -8.83 16.24
N ILE A 143 -52.48 -8.16 16.77
CA ILE A 143 -52.28 -6.96 17.61
C ILE A 143 -51.84 -7.36 19.00
N SER A 144 -52.55 -8.30 19.62
CA SER A 144 -52.15 -8.85 20.94
C SER A 144 -50.80 -9.55 20.85
N LEU A 145 -50.55 -10.26 19.75
CA LEU A 145 -49.26 -10.87 19.46
C LEU A 145 -48.13 -9.84 19.39
N TRP A 146 -48.34 -8.74 18.65
CA TRP A 146 -47.33 -7.68 18.53
C TRP A 146 -47.03 -7.02 19.87
N LYS A 147 -48.05 -6.71 20.69
CA LYS A 147 -47.85 -6.17 22.04
C LYS A 147 -46.98 -7.09 22.91
N ALA A 148 -47.13 -8.40 22.79
CA ALA A 148 -46.28 -9.37 23.48
C ALA A 148 -44.84 -9.41 22.93
N MET A 149 -44.63 -9.13 21.64
CA MET A 149 -43.28 -8.94 21.06
C MET A 149 -42.61 -7.69 21.62
N GLU A 150 -43.34 -6.58 21.77
CA GLU A 150 -42.81 -5.32 22.34
C GLU A 150 -42.28 -5.52 23.76
N GLN A 151 -42.98 -6.31 24.58
CA GLN A 151 -42.54 -6.67 25.93
C GLN A 151 -41.18 -7.40 25.94
N GLN A 152 -40.80 -8.09 24.86
CA GLN A 152 -39.50 -8.76 24.78
C GLN A 152 -38.35 -7.78 24.53
N VAL A 153 -38.64 -6.61 23.94
CA VAL A 153 -37.67 -5.51 23.86
C VAL A 153 -37.50 -4.87 25.23
N ASP A 154 -38.60 -4.58 25.92
CA ASP A 154 -38.56 -3.98 27.27
C ASP A 154 -37.83 -4.91 28.27
N ALA A 155 -37.97 -6.23 28.11
CA ALA A 155 -37.27 -7.23 28.91
C ALA A 155 -35.80 -7.47 28.50
N GLY A 156 -35.27 -6.72 27.52
CA GLY A 156 -33.88 -6.84 27.05
C GLY A 156 -33.56 -8.11 26.25
N ARG A 157 -34.55 -8.94 25.95
CA ARG A 157 -34.39 -10.23 25.25
C ARG A 157 -34.18 -10.07 23.74
N ALA A 158 -34.66 -8.98 23.16
CA ALA A 158 -34.43 -8.60 21.77
C ALA A 158 -34.08 -7.11 21.66
N ARG A 159 -33.05 -6.76 20.87
CA ARG A 159 -32.74 -5.34 20.61
C ARG A 159 -33.73 -4.69 19.66
N SER A 160 -34.23 -5.46 18.70
CA SER A 160 -35.24 -5.05 17.73
C SER A 160 -36.23 -6.18 17.49
N ILE A 161 -37.45 -5.84 17.07
CA ILE A 161 -38.48 -6.80 16.68
C ILE A 161 -39.00 -6.50 15.28
N GLY A 162 -39.48 -7.53 14.59
CA GLY A 162 -39.96 -7.42 13.23
C GLY A 162 -40.93 -8.53 12.85
N VAL A 163 -41.21 -8.62 11.57
CA VAL A 163 -42.13 -9.61 10.99
C VAL A 163 -41.49 -10.34 9.82
N SER A 164 -42.05 -11.48 9.44
CA SER A 164 -41.62 -12.28 8.30
C SER A 164 -42.84 -12.83 7.56
N ASN A 165 -42.83 -12.76 6.24
CA ASN A 165 -43.93 -13.17 5.34
C ASN A 165 -45.19 -12.30 5.40
N PHE A 166 -45.09 -11.04 5.86
CA PHE A 166 -46.25 -10.15 5.96
C PHE A 166 -46.47 -9.36 4.67
N ASN A 167 -47.73 -9.23 4.26
CA ASN A 167 -48.15 -8.34 3.18
C ASN A 167 -48.34 -6.88 3.67
N ALA A 168 -48.66 -5.95 2.75
CA ALA A 168 -48.79 -4.53 3.07
C ALA A 168 -49.90 -4.25 4.10
N ASP A 169 -51.06 -4.87 3.98
CA ASP A 169 -52.19 -4.67 4.90
C ASP A 169 -51.90 -5.20 6.31
N GLN A 170 -51.23 -6.35 6.40
CA GLN A 170 -50.81 -6.93 7.67
C GLN A 170 -49.74 -6.08 8.36
N VAL A 171 -48.73 -5.59 7.62
CA VAL A 171 -47.74 -4.65 8.15
C VAL A 171 -48.42 -3.36 8.60
N LYS A 172 -49.32 -2.80 7.78
CA LYS A 172 -50.10 -1.59 8.11
C LYS A 172 -50.86 -1.76 9.42
N ARG A 173 -51.58 -2.88 9.57
CA ARG A 173 -52.38 -3.21 10.75
C ARG A 173 -51.52 -3.22 12.02
N ILE A 174 -50.32 -3.81 11.96
CA ILE A 174 -49.38 -3.79 13.10
C ILE A 174 -48.89 -2.37 13.37
N VAL A 175 -48.39 -1.67 12.34
CA VAL A 175 -47.81 -0.31 12.48
C VAL A 175 -48.82 0.66 13.10
N GLN A 176 -50.10 0.55 12.76
CA GLN A 176 -51.15 1.41 13.31
C GLN A 176 -51.42 1.19 14.81
N ALA A 177 -51.09 0.03 15.36
CA ALA A 177 -51.31 -0.31 16.77
C ALA A 177 -50.01 -0.42 17.59
N ALA A 178 -48.85 -0.29 16.95
CA ALA A 178 -47.55 -0.52 17.54
C ALA A 178 -47.03 0.70 18.31
N ARG A 179 -46.50 0.48 19.50
CA ARG A 179 -45.59 1.41 20.19
C ARG A 179 -44.18 1.31 19.61
N ILE A 180 -43.71 0.08 19.34
CA ILE A 180 -42.44 -0.20 18.67
C ILE A 180 -42.76 -0.68 17.26
N ILE A 181 -42.50 0.18 16.27
CA ILE A 181 -42.71 -0.15 14.85
C ILE A 181 -41.81 -1.33 14.45
N PRO A 182 -42.29 -2.31 13.64
CA PRO A 182 -41.45 -3.38 13.11
C PRO A 182 -40.18 -2.83 12.45
N ALA A 183 -39.00 -3.27 12.90
CA ALA A 183 -37.73 -2.81 12.33
C ALA A 183 -37.47 -3.40 10.94
N ASN A 184 -37.98 -4.60 10.69
CA ASN A 184 -37.74 -5.38 9.48
C ASN A 184 -38.97 -6.22 9.10
N ASN A 185 -39.22 -6.36 7.78
CA ASN A 185 -40.06 -7.38 7.20
C ASN A 185 -39.21 -8.31 6.34
N GLN A 186 -39.04 -9.56 6.79
CA GLN A 186 -38.29 -10.58 6.05
C GLN A 186 -39.23 -11.33 5.09
N VAL A 187 -38.96 -11.30 3.79
CA VAL A 187 -39.87 -11.86 2.76
C VAL A 187 -39.12 -12.56 1.65
N GLU A 188 -39.82 -13.44 0.92
CA GLU A 188 -39.30 -14.00 -0.32
C GLU A 188 -39.09 -12.88 -1.33
N LEU A 189 -37.85 -12.71 -1.77
CA LEU A 189 -37.53 -11.68 -2.74
C LEU A 189 -36.31 -12.09 -3.58
N HIS A 190 -36.53 -12.26 -4.87
CA HIS A 190 -35.50 -12.59 -5.87
C HIS A 190 -35.86 -11.96 -7.21
N LEU A 191 -35.07 -12.24 -8.26
CA LEU A 191 -35.23 -11.63 -9.59
C LEU A 191 -36.64 -11.73 -10.17
N TYR A 192 -37.26 -12.90 -10.06
CA TYR A 192 -38.62 -13.15 -10.58
C TYR A 192 -39.74 -12.74 -9.61
N PHE A 193 -39.41 -12.51 -8.34
CA PHE A 193 -40.36 -12.06 -7.33
C PHE A 193 -39.80 -10.86 -6.58
N GLN A 194 -39.80 -9.70 -7.24
CA GLN A 194 -39.04 -8.53 -6.80
C GLN A 194 -39.71 -7.72 -5.68
N ARG A 195 -40.99 -7.99 -5.40
CA ARG A 195 -41.81 -7.36 -4.34
C ARG A 195 -41.72 -5.83 -4.31
N LYS A 196 -41.76 -5.17 -5.48
CA LYS A 196 -41.46 -3.74 -5.62
C LYS A 196 -42.40 -2.88 -4.78
N GLU A 197 -43.69 -3.16 -4.85
CA GLU A 197 -44.76 -2.43 -4.17
C GLU A 197 -44.64 -2.60 -2.66
N LEU A 198 -44.44 -3.84 -2.19
CA LEU A 198 -44.25 -4.12 -0.76
C LEU A 198 -42.97 -3.47 -0.22
N ALA A 199 -41.87 -3.48 -0.98
CA ALA A 199 -40.63 -2.85 -0.56
C ALA A 199 -40.76 -1.32 -0.48
N ALA A 200 -41.43 -0.69 -1.44
CA ALA A 200 -41.74 0.74 -1.40
C ALA A 200 -42.66 1.09 -0.23
N PHE A 201 -43.70 0.28 0.01
CA PHE A 201 -44.62 0.44 1.12
C PHE A 201 -43.89 0.35 2.49
N CYS A 202 -43.08 -0.69 2.70
CA CYS A 202 -42.33 -0.85 3.95
C CYS A 202 -41.35 0.30 4.16
N LYS A 203 -40.65 0.73 3.09
CA LYS A 203 -39.75 1.88 3.15
C LYS A 203 -40.46 3.17 3.60
N ALA A 204 -41.68 3.43 3.11
CA ALA A 204 -42.46 4.59 3.50
C ALA A 204 -42.87 4.58 4.99
N LEU A 205 -42.83 3.43 5.64
CA LEU A 205 -43.13 3.25 7.06
C LEU A 205 -41.87 3.11 7.94
N ASP A 206 -40.67 3.38 7.41
CA ASP A 206 -39.37 3.11 8.04
C ASP A 206 -39.15 1.64 8.42
N VAL A 207 -39.82 0.70 7.73
CA VAL A 207 -39.64 -0.74 7.90
C VAL A 207 -38.67 -1.25 6.84
N THR A 208 -37.52 -1.78 7.27
CA THR A 208 -36.53 -2.34 6.33
C THR A 208 -37.02 -3.67 5.73
N ILE A 209 -36.49 -4.05 4.56
CA ILE A 209 -36.77 -5.37 3.96
C ILE A 209 -35.52 -6.24 4.05
N CYS A 210 -35.73 -7.52 4.42
CA CYS A 210 -34.74 -8.58 4.29
C CYS A 210 -35.24 -9.65 3.31
N ALA A 211 -34.47 -9.92 2.27
CA ALA A 211 -34.77 -10.89 1.24
C ALA A 211 -34.26 -12.28 1.64
N TYR A 212 -35.17 -13.21 1.93
CA TYR A 212 -34.85 -14.64 1.90
C TYR A 212 -35.04 -15.19 0.49
N ALA A 213 -34.40 -16.34 0.23
CA ALA A 213 -34.33 -16.94 -1.10
C ALA A 213 -33.81 -15.99 -2.21
N PRO A 214 -32.83 -15.10 -1.98
CA PRO A 214 -32.41 -14.11 -2.98
C PRO A 214 -31.84 -14.71 -4.26
N LEU A 215 -31.49 -16.00 -4.23
CA LEU A 215 -30.99 -16.79 -5.36
C LEU A 215 -32.05 -17.73 -5.97
N GLY A 216 -33.33 -17.63 -5.56
CA GLY A 216 -34.46 -18.39 -6.11
C GLY A 216 -34.61 -19.83 -5.59
N SER A 217 -34.02 -20.17 -4.43
CA SER A 217 -34.21 -21.47 -3.76
C SER A 217 -34.09 -22.72 -4.67
N PRO A 218 -32.99 -22.90 -5.41
CA PRO A 218 -32.83 -24.00 -6.38
C PRO A 218 -32.82 -25.42 -5.77
N ALA A 219 -32.95 -25.53 -4.44
CA ALA A 219 -33.01 -26.81 -3.72
C ALA A 219 -34.42 -27.43 -3.67
N PHE A 220 -35.44 -26.77 -4.24
CA PHE A 220 -36.81 -27.30 -4.35
C PHE A 220 -37.14 -27.61 -5.83
N PRO A 221 -36.78 -28.82 -6.31
CA PRO A 221 -36.96 -29.21 -7.72
C PRO A 221 -38.42 -29.38 -8.16
N GLU A 222 -39.38 -29.32 -7.24
CA GLU A 222 -40.82 -29.49 -7.51
C GLU A 222 -41.53 -28.20 -7.97
N LEU A 223 -40.83 -27.05 -7.96
CA LEU A 223 -41.35 -25.79 -8.49
C LEU A 223 -41.00 -25.65 -9.98
N PRO A 224 -41.93 -25.16 -10.83
CA PRO A 224 -41.71 -25.05 -12.27
C PRO A 224 -40.47 -24.23 -12.62
N ASN A 225 -39.74 -24.71 -13.63
CA ASN A 225 -38.46 -24.28 -14.20
C ASN A 225 -38.19 -22.75 -14.26
N VAL A 226 -37.90 -22.09 -13.13
CA VAL A 226 -37.32 -20.74 -13.17
C VAL A 226 -36.26 -20.57 -12.09
N ASN A 227 -35.02 -20.94 -12.45
CA ASN A 227 -33.83 -20.70 -11.62
C ASN A 227 -33.19 -19.35 -12.03
N PRO A 228 -33.25 -18.29 -11.19
CA PRO A 228 -32.65 -16.99 -11.50
C PRO A 228 -31.15 -17.05 -11.81
N LEU A 229 -30.44 -18.08 -11.33
CA LEU A 229 -29.02 -18.27 -11.61
C LEU A 229 -28.75 -18.68 -13.07
N GLN A 230 -29.76 -19.21 -13.76
CA GLN A 230 -29.70 -19.66 -15.15
C GLN A 230 -30.43 -18.71 -16.10
N ASP A 231 -30.92 -17.58 -15.60
CA ASP A 231 -31.56 -16.57 -16.44
C ASP A 231 -30.56 -16.04 -17.49
N PRO A 232 -30.90 -16.03 -18.80
CA PRO A 232 -29.99 -15.60 -19.86
C PRO A 232 -29.48 -14.16 -19.70
N VAL A 233 -30.31 -13.26 -19.17
CA VAL A 233 -29.93 -11.87 -18.89
C VAL A 233 -28.93 -11.83 -17.74
N VAL A 234 -29.17 -12.60 -16.67
CA VAL A 234 -28.24 -12.71 -15.54
C VAL A 234 -26.91 -13.30 -15.99
N LEU A 235 -26.92 -14.37 -16.78
CA LEU A 235 -25.71 -14.99 -17.32
C LEU A 235 -24.91 -14.02 -18.20
N LYS A 236 -25.60 -13.23 -19.05
CA LYS A 236 -24.98 -12.20 -19.88
C LYS A 236 -24.34 -11.09 -19.02
N ILE A 237 -25.05 -10.59 -18.01
CA ILE A 237 -24.53 -9.55 -17.10
C ILE A 237 -23.35 -10.09 -16.28
N ALA A 238 -23.46 -11.32 -15.76
CA ALA A 238 -22.41 -12.02 -15.04
C ALA A 238 -21.14 -12.12 -15.89
N LYS A 239 -21.27 -12.53 -17.15
CA LYS A 239 -20.17 -12.55 -18.12
C LYS A 239 -19.56 -11.17 -18.33
N ASN A 240 -20.37 -10.16 -18.60
CA ASN A 240 -19.91 -8.78 -18.87
C ASN A 240 -19.14 -8.17 -17.68
N HIS A 241 -19.57 -8.46 -16.46
CA HIS A 241 -18.91 -7.96 -15.25
C HIS A 241 -17.84 -8.90 -14.69
N ASN A 242 -17.63 -10.06 -15.33
CA ASN A 242 -16.79 -11.13 -14.83
C ASN A 242 -17.11 -11.45 -13.34
N LYS A 243 -18.39 -11.65 -13.08
CA LYS A 243 -18.95 -12.05 -11.79
C LYS A 243 -19.77 -13.32 -11.97
N THR A 244 -20.14 -13.96 -10.87
CA THR A 244 -21.05 -15.10 -10.94
C THR A 244 -22.51 -14.64 -11.04
N PRO A 245 -23.43 -15.49 -11.54
CA PRO A 245 -24.86 -15.19 -11.50
C PRO A 245 -25.36 -14.85 -10.09
N ALA A 246 -24.87 -15.55 -9.06
CA ALA A 246 -25.22 -15.27 -7.68
C ALA A 246 -24.80 -13.86 -7.25
N GLN A 247 -23.58 -13.42 -7.61
CA GLN A 247 -23.11 -12.06 -7.31
C GLN A 247 -23.96 -10.99 -8.01
N ILE A 248 -24.39 -11.22 -9.25
CA ILE A 248 -25.28 -10.29 -9.97
C ILE A 248 -26.64 -10.19 -9.28
N LEU A 249 -27.25 -11.33 -8.93
CA LEU A 249 -28.55 -11.37 -8.26
C LEU A 249 -28.51 -10.68 -6.88
N LEU A 250 -27.49 -10.99 -6.07
CA LEU A 250 -27.32 -10.37 -4.75
C LEU A 250 -27.07 -8.87 -4.87
N ARG A 251 -26.20 -8.44 -5.80
CA ARG A 251 -25.89 -7.03 -5.99
C ARG A 251 -27.13 -6.23 -6.42
N GLN A 252 -27.96 -6.78 -7.29
CA GLN A 252 -29.18 -6.13 -7.75
C GLN A 252 -30.17 -5.84 -6.61
N ILE A 253 -30.28 -6.74 -5.63
CA ILE A 253 -31.14 -6.55 -4.45
C ILE A 253 -30.50 -5.56 -3.48
N VAL A 254 -29.20 -5.70 -3.19
CA VAL A 254 -28.45 -4.82 -2.28
C VAL A 254 -28.46 -3.37 -2.78
N GLN A 255 -28.36 -3.13 -4.09
CA GLN A 255 -28.44 -1.78 -4.69
C GLN A 255 -29.77 -1.07 -4.44
N ARG A 256 -30.84 -1.81 -4.12
CA ARG A 256 -32.14 -1.24 -3.74
C ARG A 256 -32.22 -0.88 -2.25
N GLY A 257 -31.13 -1.06 -1.50
CA GLY A 257 -31.09 -0.89 -0.05
C GLY A 257 -31.77 -2.03 0.72
N ILE A 258 -31.88 -3.21 0.10
CA ILE A 258 -32.55 -4.38 0.67
C ILE A 258 -31.48 -5.35 1.20
N VAL A 259 -31.67 -5.83 2.44
CA VAL A 259 -30.77 -6.82 3.06
C VAL A 259 -30.96 -8.17 2.38
N VAL A 260 -29.89 -8.93 2.15
CA VAL A 260 -29.95 -10.28 1.55
C VAL A 260 -29.40 -11.34 2.51
N ILE A 261 -30.04 -12.51 2.57
CA ILE A 261 -29.59 -13.67 3.37
C ILE A 261 -29.44 -14.94 2.51
N PRO A 262 -28.47 -15.00 1.58
CA PRO A 262 -28.22 -16.22 0.82
C PRO A 262 -27.79 -17.37 1.73
N LYS A 263 -28.34 -18.56 1.48
CA LYS A 263 -27.94 -19.81 2.15
C LYS A 263 -26.76 -20.46 1.41
N SER A 264 -25.69 -20.82 2.12
CA SER A 264 -24.64 -21.71 1.61
C SER A 264 -23.81 -22.35 2.72
N SER A 265 -23.59 -23.66 2.66
CA SER A 265 -22.54 -24.33 3.45
C SER A 265 -21.25 -24.59 2.67
N ASN A 266 -21.20 -24.21 1.39
CA ASN A 266 -20.00 -24.33 0.60
C ASN A 266 -19.11 -23.09 0.85
N PRO A 267 -17.87 -23.25 1.34
CA PRO A 267 -16.98 -22.13 1.64
C PRO A 267 -16.68 -21.21 0.45
N GLY A 268 -16.51 -21.79 -0.74
CA GLY A 268 -16.30 -21.04 -1.98
C GLY A 268 -17.49 -20.12 -2.28
N ARG A 269 -18.72 -20.65 -2.20
CA ARG A 269 -19.94 -19.87 -2.41
C ARG A 269 -20.19 -18.82 -1.33
N GLN A 270 -19.84 -19.09 -0.06
CA GLN A 270 -19.94 -18.07 0.99
C GLN A 270 -19.04 -16.87 0.69
N LYS A 271 -17.79 -17.14 0.31
CA LYS A 271 -16.82 -16.14 -0.11
C LYS A 271 -17.28 -15.38 -1.35
N GLU A 272 -17.76 -16.10 -2.35
CA GLU A 272 -18.32 -15.54 -3.58
C GLU A 272 -19.50 -14.58 -3.30
N ASN A 273 -20.47 -15.03 -2.50
CA ASN A 273 -21.66 -14.26 -2.14
C ASN A 273 -21.32 -13.00 -1.33
N PHE A 274 -20.31 -13.07 -0.45
CA PHE A 274 -19.85 -11.91 0.31
C PHE A 274 -19.10 -10.89 -0.54
N GLN A 275 -18.42 -11.34 -1.61
CA GLN A 275 -17.67 -10.51 -2.56
C GLN A 275 -18.55 -9.76 -3.58
N ALA A 276 -19.86 -9.67 -3.34
CA ALA A 276 -20.78 -8.89 -4.16
C ALA A 276 -20.58 -7.35 -4.03
N THR A 277 -19.56 -6.85 -3.32
CA THR A 277 -19.20 -5.41 -3.27
C THR A 277 -17.77 -5.14 -3.82
N PRO A 278 -17.58 -4.08 -4.65
CA PRO A 278 -16.26 -3.64 -5.15
C PRO A 278 -15.32 -3.00 -4.10
N GLU A 279 -15.77 -2.78 -2.86
CA GLU A 279 -15.16 -1.82 -1.92
C GLU A 279 -13.84 -2.27 -1.29
N GLU A 280 -13.56 -3.56 -1.19
CA GLU A 280 -12.38 -4.04 -0.45
C GLU A 280 -11.07 -3.64 -1.15
N ILE A 281 -11.05 -3.65 -2.49
CA ILE A 281 -9.88 -3.28 -3.29
C ILE A 281 -9.69 -1.76 -3.28
N GLU A 282 -10.79 -1.01 -3.44
CA GLU A 282 -10.73 0.46 -3.40
C GLU A 282 -10.24 0.97 -2.04
N THR A 283 -10.78 0.41 -0.95
CA THR A 283 -10.39 0.76 0.42
C THR A 283 -8.92 0.42 0.70
N SER A 284 -8.46 -0.76 0.24
CA SER A 284 -7.07 -1.19 0.46
C SER A 284 -6.09 -0.32 -0.31
N LEU A 285 -6.42 0.05 -1.55
CA LEU A 285 -5.58 0.92 -2.37
C LEU A 285 -5.55 2.36 -1.82
N ASP A 286 -6.68 2.90 -1.38
CA ASP A 286 -6.73 4.20 -0.70
C ASP A 286 -5.85 4.22 0.57
N ALA A 287 -5.88 3.14 1.36
CA ALA A 287 -5.03 3.01 2.54
C ALA A 287 -3.54 2.94 2.17
N ALA A 288 -3.18 2.24 1.09
CA ALA A 288 -1.80 2.13 0.61
C ALA A 288 -1.27 3.49 0.12
N LEU A 289 -2.03 4.20 -0.70
CA LEU A 289 -1.63 5.52 -1.20
C LEU A 289 -1.45 6.53 -0.06
N LYS A 290 -2.34 6.51 0.95
CA LYS A 290 -2.21 7.31 2.20
C LYS A 290 -0.99 6.94 3.03
N ALA A 291 -0.64 5.65 3.09
CA ALA A 291 0.53 5.18 3.84
C ALA A 291 1.87 5.55 3.16
N GLY A 292 1.86 5.90 1.87
CA GLY A 292 3.05 6.30 1.12
C GLY A 292 3.44 5.35 -0.02
N TYR A 293 2.68 4.29 -0.28
CA TYR A 293 2.94 3.40 -1.40
C TYR A 293 2.87 4.16 -2.73
N ARG A 294 3.87 3.93 -3.58
CA ARG A 294 3.91 4.45 -4.96
C ARG A 294 4.07 3.36 -6.02
N HIS A 295 4.40 2.14 -5.62
CA HIS A 295 4.45 0.97 -6.51
C HIS A 295 3.13 0.18 -6.38
N ILE A 296 2.33 0.14 -7.45
CA ILE A 296 1.07 -0.62 -7.52
C ILE A 296 1.23 -1.76 -8.53
N ASP A 297 1.17 -2.99 -8.04
CA ASP A 297 1.23 -4.20 -8.85
C ASP A 297 -0.17 -4.75 -9.12
N THR A 298 -0.49 -4.92 -10.41
CA THR A 298 -1.73 -5.53 -10.89
C THR A 298 -1.44 -6.56 -11.98
N ALA A 299 -2.48 -7.25 -12.46
CA ALA A 299 -2.45 -8.08 -13.65
C ALA A 299 -3.86 -8.15 -14.23
N PHE A 300 -3.97 -8.19 -15.56
CA PHE A 300 -5.27 -8.34 -16.23
C PHE A 300 -6.06 -9.56 -15.70
N ALA A 301 -5.35 -10.67 -15.44
CA ALA A 301 -5.93 -11.91 -14.92
C ALA A 301 -6.58 -11.77 -13.52
N TYR A 302 -6.24 -10.72 -12.75
CA TYR A 302 -6.81 -10.49 -11.43
C TYR A 302 -8.21 -9.88 -11.48
N LYS A 303 -8.62 -9.36 -12.65
CA LYS A 303 -10.00 -8.91 -12.92
C LYS A 303 -10.48 -7.84 -11.91
N ASN A 304 -9.56 -6.95 -11.52
CA ASN A 304 -9.78 -5.88 -10.56
C ASN A 304 -9.21 -4.51 -11.00
N GLU A 305 -8.68 -4.41 -12.21
CA GLU A 305 -8.04 -3.20 -12.74
C GLU A 305 -9.02 -2.02 -12.84
N ASP A 306 -10.29 -2.26 -13.15
CA ASP A 306 -11.33 -1.21 -13.16
C ASP A 306 -11.50 -0.52 -11.79
N ALA A 307 -11.41 -1.30 -10.70
CA ALA A 307 -11.52 -0.74 -9.34
C ALA A 307 -10.27 0.06 -8.99
N ILE A 308 -9.09 -0.42 -9.39
CA ILE A 308 -7.83 0.29 -9.22
C ILE A 308 -7.87 1.61 -10.01
N GLY A 309 -8.29 1.58 -11.27
CA GLY A 309 -8.38 2.76 -12.13
C GLY A 309 -9.29 3.85 -11.57
N ARG A 310 -10.45 3.49 -11.01
CA ARG A 310 -11.33 4.46 -10.32
C ARG A 310 -10.63 5.16 -9.16
N VAL A 311 -9.89 4.43 -8.33
CA VAL A 311 -9.15 5.02 -7.20
C VAL A 311 -8.04 5.94 -7.69
N LEU A 312 -7.25 5.49 -8.67
CA LEU A 312 -6.17 6.29 -9.25
C LEU A 312 -6.71 7.61 -9.82
N LYS A 313 -7.81 7.55 -10.58
CA LYS A 313 -8.47 8.75 -11.11
C LYS A 313 -8.89 9.70 -9.99
N ARG A 314 -9.53 9.22 -8.92
CA ARG A 314 -9.90 10.07 -7.76
C ARG A 314 -8.68 10.78 -7.15
N TRP A 315 -7.54 10.09 -7.06
CA TRP A 315 -6.32 10.66 -6.51
C TRP A 315 -5.67 11.69 -7.43
N PHE A 316 -5.62 11.43 -8.73
CA PHE A 316 -5.13 12.40 -9.72
C PHE A 316 -6.01 13.65 -9.75
N ASP A 317 -7.34 13.48 -9.80
CA ASP A 317 -8.31 14.58 -9.79
C ASP A 317 -8.19 15.43 -8.51
N SER A 318 -7.81 14.82 -7.38
CA SER A 318 -7.62 15.54 -6.11
C SER A 318 -6.33 16.36 -6.02
N GLY A 319 -5.41 16.23 -6.99
CA GLY A 319 -4.10 16.90 -6.97
C GLY A 319 -3.10 16.36 -5.92
N LYS A 320 -3.47 15.34 -5.14
CA LYS A 320 -2.62 14.77 -4.08
C LYS A 320 -1.40 14.01 -4.61
N ILE A 321 -1.51 13.45 -5.81
CA ILE A 321 -0.43 12.77 -6.53
C ILE A 321 -0.60 13.03 -8.04
N GLN A 322 0.50 13.02 -8.77
CA GLN A 322 0.53 13.07 -10.24
C GLN A 322 0.84 11.67 -10.79
N ARG A 323 0.49 11.41 -12.06
CA ARG A 323 0.77 10.11 -12.69
C ARG A 323 2.24 9.73 -12.62
N LYS A 324 3.16 10.70 -12.78
CA LYS A 324 4.61 10.51 -12.71
C LYS A 324 5.13 10.07 -11.32
N ASP A 325 4.32 10.21 -10.27
CA ASP A 325 4.70 9.85 -8.91
C ASP A 325 4.45 8.37 -8.60
N LEU A 326 3.77 7.64 -9.51
CA LEU A 326 3.44 6.22 -9.35
C LEU A 326 4.24 5.34 -10.30
N PHE A 327 4.57 4.14 -9.82
CA PHE A 327 5.09 3.03 -10.59
C PHE A 327 4.02 1.94 -10.70
N ILE A 328 3.35 1.84 -11.84
CA ILE A 328 2.23 0.93 -12.09
C ILE A 328 2.69 -0.25 -12.94
N VAL A 329 2.41 -1.46 -12.47
CA VAL A 329 2.75 -2.72 -13.16
C VAL A 329 1.49 -3.45 -13.56
N THR A 330 1.37 -3.88 -14.81
CA THR A 330 0.37 -4.90 -15.22
C THR A 330 1.02 -6.06 -15.94
N LYS A 331 0.26 -7.12 -16.22
CA LYS A 331 0.79 -8.38 -16.76
C LYS A 331 -0.11 -8.97 -17.83
N LEU A 332 0.51 -9.46 -18.90
CA LEU A 332 -0.09 -10.23 -19.97
C LEU A 332 -0.63 -11.55 -19.41
N PRO A 333 -1.95 -11.85 -19.51
CA PRO A 333 -2.52 -13.08 -18.97
C PRO A 333 -2.06 -14.30 -19.78
N GLY A 334 -2.18 -15.51 -19.21
CA GLY A 334 -1.78 -16.74 -19.89
C GLY A 334 -2.52 -16.99 -21.22
N THR A 335 -3.79 -16.57 -21.33
CA THR A 335 -4.58 -16.61 -22.57
C THR A 335 -4.14 -15.57 -23.60
N GLY A 336 -3.33 -14.59 -23.19
CA GLY A 336 -2.76 -13.58 -24.06
C GLY A 336 -1.30 -13.84 -24.40
N ASN A 337 -0.73 -14.97 -23.99
CA ASN A 337 0.69 -15.30 -24.16
C ASN A 337 1.04 -15.73 -25.60
N HIS A 338 0.54 -14.98 -26.57
CA HIS A 338 0.74 -15.12 -28.00
C HIS A 338 1.03 -13.73 -28.59
N ALA A 339 1.93 -13.63 -29.57
CA ALA A 339 2.45 -12.35 -30.06
C ALA A 339 1.33 -11.40 -30.55
N GLU A 340 0.34 -11.94 -31.24
CA GLU A 340 -0.84 -11.26 -31.78
C GLU A 340 -1.80 -10.73 -30.70
N SER A 341 -1.74 -11.29 -29.49
CA SER A 341 -2.63 -10.92 -28.38
C SER A 341 -2.05 -9.84 -27.47
N VAL A 342 -0.73 -9.59 -27.54
CA VAL A 342 -0.04 -8.70 -26.61
C VAL A 342 -0.65 -7.29 -26.59
N GLU A 343 -0.91 -6.72 -27.77
CA GLU A 343 -1.47 -5.38 -27.91
C GLU A 343 -2.92 -5.29 -27.40
N LYS A 344 -3.74 -6.32 -27.66
CA LYS A 344 -5.12 -6.40 -27.18
C LYS A 344 -5.17 -6.27 -25.67
N TYR A 345 -4.39 -7.08 -24.96
CA TYR A 345 -4.46 -7.13 -23.49
C TYR A 345 -3.85 -5.92 -22.79
N ILE A 346 -2.78 -5.31 -23.33
CA ILE A 346 -2.27 -4.06 -22.75
C ILE A 346 -3.28 -2.91 -22.93
N LYS A 347 -3.95 -2.81 -24.09
CA LYS A 347 -5.00 -1.81 -24.30
C LYS A 347 -6.18 -2.01 -23.35
N LEU A 348 -6.60 -3.25 -23.13
CA LEU A 348 -7.66 -3.55 -22.16
C LEU A 348 -7.25 -3.17 -20.73
N SER A 349 -6.00 -3.48 -20.34
CA SER A 349 -5.48 -3.12 -19.01
C SER A 349 -5.40 -1.60 -18.83
N LEU A 350 -4.90 -0.87 -19.82
CA LEU A 350 -4.82 0.59 -19.82
C LEU A 350 -6.21 1.24 -19.71
N SER A 351 -7.19 0.71 -20.45
CA SER A 351 -8.58 1.16 -20.38
C SER A 351 -9.18 0.96 -18.98
N ALA A 352 -9.05 -0.24 -18.41
CA ALA A 352 -9.54 -0.56 -17.08
C ALA A 352 -8.86 0.30 -15.99
N LEU A 353 -7.54 0.50 -16.11
CA LEU A 353 -6.75 1.34 -15.20
C LEU A 353 -6.98 2.84 -15.42
N GLN A 354 -7.60 3.24 -16.54
CA GLN A 354 -7.78 4.63 -16.96
C GLN A 354 -6.43 5.38 -17.07
N LEU A 355 -5.46 4.75 -17.75
CA LEU A 355 -4.09 5.25 -17.93
C LEU A 355 -3.69 5.24 -19.40
N ASP A 356 -2.79 6.16 -19.78
CA ASP A 356 -2.17 6.15 -21.11
C ASP A 356 -0.98 5.18 -21.20
N TYR A 357 -0.30 4.94 -20.07
CA TYR A 357 0.85 4.05 -19.99
C TYR A 357 1.01 3.38 -18.61
N VAL A 358 1.63 2.21 -18.60
CA VAL A 358 2.17 1.55 -17.39
C VAL A 358 3.69 1.69 -17.32
N ASP A 359 4.25 1.67 -16.12
CA ASP A 359 5.70 1.77 -15.93
C ASP A 359 6.39 0.45 -16.25
N LEU A 360 5.71 -0.68 -16.01
CA LEU A 360 6.22 -2.01 -16.29
C LEU A 360 5.11 -2.94 -16.79
N TYR A 361 5.36 -3.60 -17.92
CA TYR A 361 4.47 -4.64 -18.45
C TYR A 361 5.17 -6.00 -18.45
N LEU A 362 4.59 -6.99 -17.76
CA LEU A 362 5.21 -8.31 -17.58
C LEU A 362 4.51 -9.41 -18.36
N ILE A 363 5.26 -10.40 -18.84
CA ILE A 363 4.67 -11.70 -19.17
C ILE A 363 4.39 -12.44 -17.86
N HIS A 364 3.12 -12.72 -17.53
CA HIS A 364 2.73 -13.21 -16.19
C HIS A 364 3.29 -14.60 -15.85
N SER A 365 3.43 -15.47 -16.84
CA SER A 365 4.00 -16.82 -16.69
C SER A 365 4.64 -17.28 -17.99
N ALA A 366 5.62 -18.17 -17.87
CA ALA A 366 6.27 -18.82 -19.00
C ALA A 366 5.40 -19.91 -19.67
N VAL A 367 4.15 -20.10 -19.25
CA VAL A 367 3.26 -21.08 -19.89
C VAL A 367 2.02 -20.35 -20.38
N GLY A 368 1.77 -20.44 -21.69
CA GLY A 368 0.53 -19.96 -22.31
C GLY A 368 -0.65 -20.88 -22.01
N LYS A 369 -1.85 -20.39 -22.25
CA LYS A 369 -3.07 -21.19 -22.20
C LYS A 369 -3.74 -21.07 -23.56
N LYS A 370 -4.21 -22.18 -24.12
CA LYS A 370 -4.91 -22.17 -25.41
C LYS A 370 -6.13 -21.24 -25.32
N ASP A 371 -6.25 -20.36 -26.30
CA ASP A 371 -7.34 -19.39 -26.40
C ASP A 371 -8.64 -20.11 -26.76
N PHE A 372 -9.61 -20.16 -25.83
CA PHE A 372 -10.94 -20.70 -26.12
C PHE A 372 -11.84 -19.60 -26.70
N ASP A 373 -11.57 -19.16 -27.93
CA ASP A 373 -12.54 -18.37 -28.71
C ASP A 373 -13.51 -19.28 -29.51
N ARG A 374 -13.54 -20.60 -29.23
CA ARG A 374 -14.44 -21.58 -29.88
C ARG A 374 -14.91 -22.73 -28.98
N SER A 375 -15.47 -22.43 -27.80
CA SER A 375 -16.30 -23.43 -27.10
C SER A 375 -17.43 -22.77 -26.30
N PRO A 376 -18.63 -23.37 -26.28
CA PRO A 376 -19.76 -22.84 -25.52
C PRO A 376 -19.44 -22.85 -24.02
N ALA A 377 -19.77 -21.77 -23.32
CA ALA A 377 -19.44 -21.60 -21.91
C ALA A 377 -20.20 -22.61 -21.04
N GLY A 378 -19.47 -23.51 -20.37
CA GLY A 378 -20.05 -24.51 -19.46
C GLY A 378 -19.19 -25.75 -19.16
N SER A 379 -18.07 -25.99 -19.82
CA SER A 379 -17.19 -27.10 -19.47
C SER A 379 -16.13 -26.69 -18.44
N ASP A 380 -16.09 -27.40 -17.31
CA ASP A 380 -14.97 -27.44 -16.37
C ASP A 380 -13.75 -28.13 -17.03
N HIS A 381 -13.22 -27.54 -18.09
CA HIS A 381 -11.93 -27.94 -18.61
C HIS A 381 -10.88 -26.99 -18.04
N GLU A 382 -9.94 -27.56 -17.29
CA GLU A 382 -8.68 -26.89 -17.00
C GLU A 382 -8.14 -26.31 -18.31
N ALA A 383 -7.98 -25.00 -18.39
CA ALA A 383 -7.51 -24.35 -19.62
C ALA A 383 -6.21 -25.03 -20.06
N GLU A 384 -6.27 -25.75 -21.18
CA GLU A 384 -5.14 -26.53 -21.69
C GLU A 384 -3.90 -25.64 -21.82
N LEU A 385 -2.79 -26.14 -21.28
CA LEU A 385 -1.51 -25.46 -21.43
C LEU A 385 -1.13 -25.43 -22.92
N ASP A 386 -0.74 -24.24 -23.38
CA ASP A 386 -0.11 -24.13 -24.69
C ASP A 386 1.37 -24.47 -24.55
N MET A 387 1.72 -25.70 -24.94
CA MET A 387 3.10 -26.17 -24.94
C MET A 387 3.93 -25.60 -26.09
N ASN A 388 3.30 -24.89 -27.03
CA ASN A 388 3.95 -24.33 -28.22
C ASN A 388 4.19 -22.81 -28.12
N THR A 389 3.99 -22.22 -26.93
CA THR A 389 4.21 -20.77 -26.75
C THR A 389 5.65 -20.38 -27.10
N ASP A 390 5.80 -19.51 -28.09
CA ASP A 390 7.10 -18.94 -28.46
C ASP A 390 7.35 -17.62 -27.72
N HIS A 391 8.08 -17.69 -26.61
CA HIS A 391 8.40 -16.50 -25.82
C HIS A 391 9.24 -15.45 -26.57
N VAL A 392 9.97 -15.82 -27.62
CA VAL A 392 10.77 -14.85 -28.38
C VAL A 392 9.86 -13.97 -29.23
N SER A 393 8.87 -14.55 -29.90
CA SER A 393 7.86 -13.76 -30.64
C SER A 393 6.98 -12.92 -29.72
N VAL A 394 6.54 -13.47 -28.58
CA VAL A 394 5.80 -12.70 -27.56
C VAL A 394 6.66 -11.53 -27.06
N TRP A 395 7.95 -11.75 -26.79
CA TRP A 395 8.85 -10.68 -26.36
C TRP A 395 9.00 -9.58 -27.40
N LYS A 396 9.15 -9.92 -28.69
CA LYS A 396 9.17 -8.93 -29.78
C LYS A 396 7.88 -8.08 -29.81
N ALA A 397 6.72 -8.70 -29.57
CA ALA A 397 5.46 -7.98 -29.48
C ALA A 397 5.36 -7.08 -28.22
N MET A 398 6.00 -7.47 -27.11
CA MET A 398 6.14 -6.64 -25.90
C MET A 398 7.03 -5.41 -26.18
N GLU A 399 8.13 -5.57 -26.91
CA GLU A 399 9.02 -4.47 -27.31
C GLU A 399 8.27 -3.40 -28.12
N ALA A 400 7.39 -3.83 -29.03
CA ALA A 400 6.53 -2.91 -29.79
C ALA A 400 5.58 -2.08 -28.89
N GLN A 401 5.22 -2.58 -27.70
CA GLN A 401 4.39 -1.80 -26.76
C GLN A 401 5.20 -0.71 -26.05
N VAL A 402 6.52 -0.88 -25.92
CA VAL A 402 7.42 0.16 -25.44
C VAL A 402 7.58 1.24 -26.50
N ASP A 403 7.82 0.85 -27.75
CA ASP A 403 7.92 1.78 -28.88
C ASP A 403 6.62 2.58 -29.06
N ALA A 404 5.47 1.96 -28.83
CA ALA A 404 4.15 2.62 -28.86
C ALA A 404 3.84 3.48 -27.62
N GLY A 405 4.75 3.60 -26.66
CA GLY A 405 4.59 4.42 -25.45
C GLY A 405 3.62 3.87 -24.40
N ARG A 406 3.05 2.66 -24.62
CA ARG A 406 2.07 2.03 -23.71
C ARG A 406 2.70 1.41 -22.47
N ALA A 407 3.98 1.06 -22.54
CA ALA A 407 4.79 0.63 -21.41
C ALA A 407 6.13 1.38 -21.38
N LYS A 408 6.63 1.77 -20.21
CA LYS A 408 7.99 2.36 -20.10
C LYS A 408 9.08 1.31 -20.04
N ALA A 409 8.79 0.16 -19.45
CA ALA A 409 9.67 -1.00 -19.39
C ALA A 409 8.87 -2.31 -19.52
N ILE A 410 9.58 -3.39 -19.86
CA ILE A 410 9.01 -4.74 -19.98
C ILE A 410 9.83 -5.76 -19.18
N GLY A 411 9.17 -6.81 -18.71
CA GLY A 411 9.79 -7.82 -17.86
C GLY A 411 9.08 -9.17 -17.88
N LEU A 412 9.52 -10.04 -16.99
CA LEU A 412 9.11 -11.43 -16.90
C LEU A 412 8.54 -11.73 -15.51
N SER A 413 7.62 -12.67 -15.41
CA SER A 413 7.12 -13.19 -14.15
C SER A 413 7.07 -14.71 -14.18
N ASN A 414 7.60 -15.37 -13.14
CA ASN A 414 7.66 -16.84 -13.03
C ASN A 414 8.47 -17.54 -14.14
N PHE A 415 9.59 -16.95 -14.59
CA PHE A 415 10.51 -17.57 -15.54
C PHE A 415 11.76 -18.13 -14.83
N ASN A 416 12.29 -19.24 -15.33
CA ASN A 416 13.58 -19.79 -14.88
C ASN A 416 14.77 -19.23 -15.69
N SER A 417 16.00 -19.47 -15.21
CA SER A 417 17.22 -18.93 -15.82
C SER A 417 17.42 -19.32 -17.29
N ARG A 418 17.02 -20.55 -17.69
CA ARG A 418 17.12 -21.01 -19.08
C ARG A 418 16.18 -20.23 -19.99
N GLN A 419 14.93 -20.04 -19.57
CA GLN A 419 13.93 -19.29 -20.32
C GLN A 419 14.30 -17.80 -20.41
N ILE A 420 14.75 -17.21 -19.30
CA ILE A 420 15.24 -15.81 -19.27
C ILE A 420 16.42 -15.65 -20.23
N LYS A 421 17.41 -16.55 -20.20
CA LYS A 421 18.58 -16.50 -21.09
C LYS A 421 18.16 -16.55 -22.56
N ARG A 422 17.21 -17.42 -22.92
CA ARG A 422 16.68 -17.50 -24.29
C ARG A 422 16.08 -16.17 -24.75
N ILE A 423 15.25 -15.53 -23.94
CA ILE A 423 14.67 -14.22 -24.26
C ILE A 423 15.76 -13.14 -24.32
N TRP A 424 16.61 -13.07 -23.29
CA TRP A 424 17.66 -12.07 -23.17
C TRP A 424 18.63 -12.09 -24.35
N SER A 425 18.99 -13.28 -24.86
CA SER A 425 19.86 -13.44 -26.03
C SER A 425 19.24 -12.93 -27.33
N SER A 426 17.91 -12.95 -27.47
CA SER A 426 17.20 -12.52 -28.68
C SER A 426 16.58 -11.12 -28.59
N ALA A 427 16.53 -10.52 -27.39
CA ALA A 427 15.86 -9.26 -27.12
C ALA A 427 16.68 -8.03 -27.56
N ARG A 428 15.99 -7.06 -28.20
CA ARG A 428 16.48 -5.70 -28.41
C ARG A 428 16.39 -4.90 -27.12
N ILE A 429 15.23 -4.94 -26.44
CA ILE A 429 15.02 -4.34 -25.11
C ILE A 429 15.17 -5.45 -24.08
N LYS A 430 16.23 -5.41 -23.27
CA LYS A 430 16.50 -6.45 -22.26
C LYS A 430 15.41 -6.45 -21.18
N PRO A 431 15.02 -7.62 -20.64
CA PRO A 431 14.07 -7.68 -19.53
C PRO A 431 14.55 -6.84 -18.34
N ALA A 432 13.77 -5.84 -17.94
CA ALA A 432 14.15 -4.94 -16.85
C ALA A 432 13.87 -5.55 -15.46
N ASN A 433 12.91 -6.48 -15.40
CA ASN A 433 12.43 -7.06 -14.15
C ASN A 433 12.10 -8.55 -14.28
N LEU A 434 12.37 -9.30 -13.22
CA LEU A 434 11.82 -10.63 -12.98
C LEU A 434 11.00 -10.61 -11.68
N GLN A 435 9.70 -10.84 -11.79
CA GLN A 435 8.82 -11.04 -10.63
C GLN A 435 8.64 -12.53 -10.32
N VAL A 436 8.94 -12.97 -9.10
CA VAL A 436 8.88 -14.38 -8.69
C VAL A 436 8.40 -14.55 -7.25
N GLU A 437 7.96 -15.76 -6.92
CA GLU A 437 7.68 -16.12 -5.53
C GLU A 437 9.00 -16.14 -4.76
N LEU A 438 9.17 -15.30 -3.76
CA LEU A 438 10.39 -15.29 -2.97
C LEU A 438 10.06 -14.91 -1.54
N ASN A 439 10.55 -15.72 -0.61
CA ASN A 439 10.46 -15.48 0.83
C ASN A 439 11.67 -16.10 1.54
N VAL A 440 11.70 -16.04 2.87
CA VAL A 440 12.82 -16.54 3.67
C VAL A 440 13.05 -18.06 3.53
N TYR A 441 12.02 -18.84 3.21
CA TYR A 441 12.14 -20.28 2.97
C TYR A 441 12.34 -20.64 1.50
N PHE A 442 11.82 -19.83 0.58
CA PHE A 442 12.01 -19.99 -0.85
C PHE A 442 12.83 -18.82 -1.42
N GLN A 443 14.14 -18.85 -1.16
CA GLN A 443 15.03 -17.70 -1.38
C GLN A 443 15.51 -17.52 -2.83
N GLN A 444 15.42 -18.59 -3.64
CA GLN A 444 15.85 -18.67 -5.04
C GLN A 444 17.23 -18.04 -5.32
N ARG A 445 18.26 -18.44 -4.54
CA ARG A 445 19.58 -17.78 -4.53
C ARG A 445 20.24 -17.77 -5.91
N GLU A 446 20.25 -18.91 -6.60
CA GLU A 446 20.87 -19.06 -7.92
C GLU A 446 20.17 -18.17 -8.95
N LEU A 447 18.83 -18.14 -8.94
CA LEU A 447 18.05 -17.31 -9.85
C LEU A 447 18.27 -15.81 -9.60
N THR A 448 18.30 -15.40 -8.32
CA THR A 448 18.57 -13.99 -7.97
C THR A 448 19.98 -13.55 -8.37
N ALA A 449 20.99 -14.39 -8.18
CA ALA A 449 22.36 -14.12 -8.60
C ALA A 449 22.48 -14.05 -10.14
N PHE A 450 21.81 -14.97 -10.84
CA PHE A 450 21.72 -14.97 -12.30
C PHE A 450 21.09 -13.68 -12.85
N CYS A 451 19.94 -13.25 -12.30
CA CYS A 451 19.30 -12.00 -12.69
C CYS A 451 20.19 -10.78 -12.43
N LYS A 452 20.85 -10.74 -11.25
CA LYS A 452 21.79 -9.66 -10.92
C LYS A 452 22.97 -9.57 -11.90
N ALA A 453 23.51 -10.71 -12.34
CA ALA A 453 24.59 -10.74 -13.32
C ALA A 453 24.17 -10.23 -14.71
N LEU A 454 22.87 -10.25 -15.02
CA LEU A 454 22.29 -9.75 -16.28
C LEU A 454 21.64 -8.36 -16.16
N ASP A 455 21.85 -7.68 -15.03
CA ASP A 455 21.21 -6.39 -14.68
C ASP A 455 19.67 -6.42 -14.71
N ILE A 456 19.09 -7.56 -14.30
CA ILE A 456 17.64 -7.74 -14.18
C ILE A 456 17.24 -7.58 -12.72
N THR A 457 16.37 -6.60 -12.42
CA THR A 457 15.87 -6.39 -11.06
C THR A 457 14.92 -7.53 -10.66
N VAL A 458 15.05 -8.06 -9.44
CA VAL A 458 14.14 -9.10 -8.93
C VAL A 458 13.07 -8.49 -8.03
N CYS A 459 11.81 -8.89 -8.23
CA CYS A 459 10.66 -8.53 -7.39
C CYS A 459 10.00 -9.77 -6.76
N ALA A 460 9.86 -9.77 -5.44
CA ALA A 460 9.24 -10.82 -4.66
C ALA A 460 7.75 -10.57 -4.44
N TYR A 461 6.87 -11.43 -4.97
CA TYR A 461 5.41 -11.26 -4.83
C TYR A 461 4.77 -11.90 -3.59
N ALA A 462 5.45 -12.84 -2.95
CA ALA A 462 5.02 -13.45 -1.68
C ALA A 462 6.06 -13.30 -0.57
N PRO A 463 6.54 -12.07 -0.29
CA PRO A 463 7.67 -11.83 0.60
C PRO A 463 7.44 -12.27 2.06
N LEU A 464 6.18 -12.36 2.47
CA LEU A 464 5.77 -12.81 3.81
C LEU A 464 5.50 -14.32 3.88
N GLY A 465 5.63 -15.05 2.77
CA GLY A 465 5.27 -16.45 2.65
C GLY A 465 3.88 -16.68 2.04
N ASN A 466 3.67 -17.91 1.60
CA ASN A 466 2.39 -18.43 1.13
C ASN A 466 2.09 -19.72 1.93
N PRO A 467 1.18 -19.70 2.93
CA PRO A 467 0.96 -20.81 3.85
C PRO A 467 0.64 -22.13 3.14
N ASP A 468 -0.13 -22.09 2.06
CA ASP A 468 -0.54 -23.29 1.30
C ASP A 468 0.61 -23.89 0.48
N PHE A 469 1.53 -23.04 0.00
CA PHE A 469 2.70 -23.46 -0.78
C PHE A 469 3.84 -23.92 0.12
N ALA A 470 4.10 -23.22 1.23
CA ALA A 470 5.13 -23.57 2.23
C ALA A 470 4.88 -24.98 2.81
N LYS A 471 3.61 -25.29 3.09
CA LYS A 471 3.16 -26.61 3.58
C LYS A 471 3.35 -27.72 2.55
N ARG A 472 3.25 -27.41 1.25
CA ARG A 472 3.41 -28.36 0.13
C ARG A 472 4.87 -28.68 -0.22
N ILE A 473 5.80 -27.73 -0.08
CA ILE A 473 7.17 -27.89 -0.60
C ILE A 473 8.21 -28.11 0.50
N SER A 474 8.01 -27.57 1.70
CA SER A 474 9.07 -27.52 2.71
C SER A 474 8.79 -28.23 4.03
N GLY A 475 7.52 -28.62 4.29
CA GLY A 475 7.10 -29.15 5.58
C GLY A 475 7.21 -28.15 6.75
N LYS A 476 7.61 -26.90 6.50
CA LYS A 476 7.79 -25.84 7.50
C LYS A 476 6.54 -24.96 7.62
N SER A 477 6.36 -24.38 8.81
CA SER A 477 5.26 -23.49 9.21
C SER A 477 5.29 -22.15 8.46
N ASP A 478 4.35 -21.25 8.75
CA ASP A 478 4.31 -19.89 8.21
C ASP A 478 5.60 -19.11 8.59
N PRO A 479 6.34 -18.47 7.65
CA PRO A 479 7.48 -17.60 7.97
C PRO A 479 7.19 -16.52 9.02
N MET A 480 5.95 -16.07 9.13
CA MET A 480 5.51 -15.10 10.13
C MET A 480 5.53 -15.64 11.55
N GLU A 481 5.47 -16.96 11.71
CA GLU A 481 5.48 -17.68 13.00
C GLU A 481 6.84 -18.32 13.32
N ASP A 482 7.83 -18.13 12.44
CA ASP A 482 9.17 -18.70 12.63
C ASP A 482 9.82 -18.16 13.94
N PRO A 483 10.30 -19.04 14.84
CA PRO A 483 10.90 -18.62 16.10
C PRO A 483 12.12 -17.69 15.96
N ILE A 484 12.92 -17.86 14.91
CA ILE A 484 14.08 -17.00 14.62
C ILE A 484 13.58 -15.62 14.21
N VAL A 485 12.58 -15.55 13.33
CA VAL A 485 11.94 -14.29 12.93
C VAL A 485 11.33 -13.60 14.15
N GLY A 486 10.61 -14.33 15.01
CA GLY A 486 10.05 -13.83 16.25
C GLY A 486 11.10 -13.28 17.23
N LYS A 487 12.25 -13.96 17.36
CA LYS A 487 13.37 -13.49 18.20
C LYS A 487 13.97 -12.18 17.67
N ILE A 488 14.17 -12.07 16.35
CA ILE A 488 14.68 -10.85 15.71
C ILE A 488 13.68 -9.70 15.86
N ALA A 489 12.40 -9.98 15.61
CA ALA A 489 11.30 -9.03 15.77
C ALA A 489 11.27 -8.42 17.18
N LYS A 490 11.36 -9.26 18.22
CA LYS A 490 11.48 -8.82 19.62
C LYS A 490 12.72 -7.97 19.87
N LYS A 491 13.89 -8.41 19.39
CA LYS A 491 15.16 -7.70 19.56
C LYS A 491 15.11 -6.27 19.01
N HIS A 492 14.40 -6.07 17.89
CA HIS A 492 14.35 -4.78 17.20
C HIS A 492 13.08 -3.97 17.49
N ASN A 493 12.19 -4.44 18.37
CA ASN A 493 10.87 -3.86 18.61
C ASN A 493 10.07 -3.63 17.30
N LYS A 494 10.06 -4.65 16.44
CA LYS A 494 9.36 -4.67 15.13
C LYS A 494 8.47 -5.90 15.02
N THR A 495 7.59 -5.90 14.02
CA THR A 495 6.75 -7.07 13.69
C THR A 495 7.52 -8.12 12.89
N PRO A 496 7.13 -9.41 12.93
CA PRO A 496 7.68 -10.44 12.04
C PRO A 496 7.62 -10.05 10.55
N ALA A 497 6.52 -9.42 10.12
CA ALA A 497 6.37 -8.94 8.74
C ALA A 497 7.45 -7.92 8.37
N GLN A 498 7.69 -6.93 9.25
CA GLN A 498 8.73 -5.92 9.02
C GLN A 498 10.12 -6.55 8.92
N VAL A 499 10.41 -7.56 9.75
CA VAL A 499 11.68 -8.30 9.69
C VAL A 499 11.83 -9.04 8.37
N LEU A 500 10.80 -9.79 7.93
CA LEU A 500 10.81 -10.53 6.68
C LEU A 500 10.98 -9.62 5.46
N LEU A 501 10.21 -8.52 5.40
CA LEU A 501 10.31 -7.54 4.33
C LEU A 501 11.69 -6.89 4.32
N ARG A 502 12.19 -6.46 5.49
CA ARG A 502 13.51 -5.85 5.60
C ARG A 502 14.63 -6.78 5.14
N TRP A 503 14.55 -8.06 5.51
CA TRP A 503 15.54 -9.06 5.14
C TRP A 503 15.63 -9.27 3.62
N ILE A 504 14.50 -9.27 2.91
CA ILE A 504 14.49 -9.37 1.43
C ILE A 504 15.03 -8.07 0.81
N MET A 505 14.57 -6.90 1.29
CA MET A 505 15.00 -5.60 0.77
C MET A 505 16.51 -5.37 0.92
N GLN A 506 17.12 -5.80 2.03
CA GLN A 506 18.57 -5.71 2.26
C GLN A 506 19.40 -6.49 1.23
N ARG A 507 18.80 -7.45 0.53
CA ARG A 507 19.44 -8.21 -0.55
C ARG A 507 19.31 -7.53 -1.92
N GLY A 508 18.77 -6.32 -1.98
CA GLY A 508 18.51 -5.59 -3.23
C GLY A 508 17.32 -6.13 -4.01
N ILE A 509 16.38 -6.82 -3.35
CA ILE A 509 15.19 -7.42 -3.97
C ILE A 509 13.98 -6.56 -3.62
N VAL A 510 13.20 -6.19 -4.64
CA VAL A 510 11.95 -5.43 -4.47
C VAL A 510 10.89 -6.35 -3.84
N VAL A 511 10.06 -5.83 -2.93
CA VAL A 511 8.99 -6.60 -2.29
C VAL A 511 7.62 -5.98 -2.58
N ILE A 512 6.62 -6.81 -2.86
CA ILE A 512 5.21 -6.38 -2.99
C ILE A 512 4.33 -7.14 -1.98
N PRO A 513 4.35 -6.79 -0.68
CA PRO A 513 3.56 -7.49 0.32
C PRO A 513 2.05 -7.28 0.11
N LYS A 514 1.32 -8.38 -0.03
CA LYS A 514 -0.15 -8.34 -0.12
C LYS A 514 -0.77 -8.11 1.25
N SER A 515 -1.61 -7.08 1.37
CA SER A 515 -2.48 -6.87 2.54
C SER A 515 -3.74 -6.14 2.13
N LYS A 516 -4.85 -6.45 2.82
CA LYS A 516 -6.12 -5.71 2.70
C LYS A 516 -6.50 -5.01 4.02
N THR A 517 -5.60 -5.04 5.00
CA THR A 517 -5.84 -4.47 6.33
C THR A 517 -5.05 -3.16 6.44
N PRO A 518 -5.71 -1.98 6.61
CA PRO A 518 -5.03 -0.69 6.62
C PRO A 518 -3.87 -0.59 7.62
N SER A 519 -4.00 -1.13 8.83
CA SER A 519 -2.93 -1.13 9.83
C SER A 519 -1.72 -1.97 9.40
N ARG A 520 -1.94 -3.14 8.77
CA ARG A 520 -0.85 -3.97 8.22
C ARG A 520 -0.20 -3.31 7.00
N ILE A 521 -0.98 -2.63 6.16
CA ILE A 521 -0.44 -1.86 5.01
C ILE A 521 0.52 -0.78 5.53
N LYS A 522 0.10 0.01 6.53
CA LYS A 522 0.96 1.00 7.16
C LYS A 522 2.22 0.36 7.78
N ALA A 523 2.06 -0.69 8.59
CA ALA A 523 3.18 -1.37 9.24
C ALA A 523 4.18 -1.99 8.24
N ASN A 524 3.70 -2.52 7.11
CA ASN A 524 4.55 -3.05 6.04
C ASN A 524 5.35 -1.93 5.36
N PHE A 525 4.74 -0.76 5.14
CA PHE A 525 5.46 0.40 4.60
C PHE A 525 6.59 0.84 5.53
N GLU A 526 6.35 0.87 6.84
CA GLU A 526 7.37 1.18 7.85
C GLU A 526 8.54 0.17 7.90
N ALA A 527 8.50 -0.92 7.12
CA ALA A 527 9.64 -1.84 6.94
C ALA A 527 10.69 -1.32 5.94
N THR A 528 10.34 -0.37 5.07
CA THR A 528 11.25 0.14 4.04
C THR A 528 12.45 0.83 4.68
N PRO A 529 13.68 0.60 4.20
CA PRO A 529 14.80 1.48 4.53
C PRO A 529 14.46 2.89 4.10
N GLU A 530 14.76 3.86 4.96
CA GLU A 530 15.04 5.18 4.43
C GLU A 530 16.21 5.02 3.45
N GLU A 531 16.04 5.47 2.21
CA GLU A 531 17.01 5.35 1.11
C GLU A 531 18.42 5.79 1.54
N ILE A 532 18.49 6.78 2.43
CA ILE A 532 19.72 7.31 3.01
C ILE A 532 20.48 6.28 3.85
N GLU A 533 19.80 5.42 4.61
CA GLU A 533 20.45 4.43 5.47
C GLU A 533 21.19 3.38 4.65
N THR A 534 20.52 2.87 3.61
CA THR A 534 21.11 1.89 2.68
C THR A 534 22.27 2.51 1.90
N SER A 535 22.10 3.75 1.43
CA SER A 535 23.14 4.45 0.67
C SER A 535 24.40 4.68 1.51
N LEU A 536 24.22 5.08 2.78
CA LEU A 536 25.32 5.29 3.71
C LEU A 536 26.03 3.98 4.09
N ASP A 537 25.29 2.88 4.31
CA ASP A 537 25.90 1.56 4.51
C ASP A 537 26.82 1.18 3.35
N VAL A 538 26.33 1.31 2.11
CA VAL A 538 27.12 0.99 0.91
C VAL A 538 28.34 1.90 0.79
N ALA A 539 28.22 3.19 1.12
CA ALA A 539 29.34 4.12 1.09
C ALA A 539 30.42 3.73 2.13
N LEU A 540 30.03 3.43 3.36
CA LEU A 540 30.97 3.02 4.40
C LEU A 540 31.68 1.70 4.06
N GLU A 541 30.94 0.74 3.47
CA GLU A 541 31.50 -0.52 2.93
C GLU A 541 32.47 -0.29 1.77
N ALA A 542 32.16 0.65 0.88
CA ALA A 542 33.00 0.98 -0.28
C ALA A 542 34.32 1.67 0.11
N GLY A 543 34.40 2.23 1.32
CA GLY A 543 35.60 2.89 1.84
C GLY A 543 35.45 4.39 2.10
N TYR A 544 34.26 4.97 1.90
CA TYR A 544 34.04 6.38 2.23
C TYR A 544 34.25 6.61 3.72
N ARG A 545 34.99 7.67 4.06
CA ARG A 545 35.21 8.12 5.43
C ARG A 545 34.84 9.58 5.66
N HIS A 546 34.42 10.28 4.61
CA HIS A 546 33.94 11.66 4.68
C HIS A 546 32.46 11.70 4.30
N ILE A 547 31.60 12.14 5.22
CA ILE A 547 30.15 12.28 5.02
C ILE A 547 29.75 13.74 5.20
N ASP A 548 29.17 14.32 4.16
CA ASP A 548 28.61 15.68 4.16
C ASP A 548 27.11 15.64 4.50
N THR A 549 26.72 16.35 5.55
CA THR A 549 25.35 16.48 6.05
C THR A 549 24.98 17.96 6.17
N ALA A 550 23.72 18.25 6.48
CA ALA A 550 23.29 19.57 6.94
C ALA A 550 21.96 19.44 7.68
N TYR A 551 21.71 20.32 8.65
CA TYR A 551 20.43 20.38 9.36
C TYR A 551 19.22 20.50 8.40
N LEU A 552 19.38 21.29 7.32
CA LEU A 552 18.32 21.50 6.32
C LEU A 552 17.96 20.25 5.51
N TYR A 553 18.82 19.22 5.47
CA TYR A 553 18.57 18.01 4.69
C TYR A 553 17.55 17.08 5.35
N ARG A 554 17.26 17.29 6.65
CA ARG A 554 16.23 16.54 7.42
C ARG A 554 16.40 15.02 7.37
N ASN A 555 17.65 14.57 7.40
CA ASN A 555 18.02 13.15 7.37
C ASN A 555 19.20 12.83 8.29
N GLU A 556 19.59 13.76 9.16
CA GLU A 556 20.72 13.60 10.08
C GLU A 556 20.44 12.52 11.14
N ASP A 557 19.17 12.33 11.52
CA ASP A 557 18.75 11.27 12.45
C ASP A 557 19.01 9.87 11.86
N SER A 558 18.72 9.69 10.58
CA SER A 558 18.93 8.47 9.84
C SER A 558 20.41 8.16 9.66
N ILE A 559 21.19 9.18 9.34
CA ILE A 559 22.66 9.11 9.27
C ILE A 559 23.19 8.68 10.64
N GLY A 560 22.74 9.33 11.72
CA GLY A 560 23.15 9.01 13.08
C GLY A 560 22.87 7.56 13.48
N ARG A 561 21.69 7.02 13.11
CA ARG A 561 21.36 5.60 13.35
C ARG A 561 22.34 4.65 12.64
N VAL A 562 22.74 4.96 11.41
CA VAL A 562 23.74 4.15 10.68
C VAL A 562 25.11 4.27 11.33
N LEU A 563 25.56 5.49 11.65
CA LEU A 563 26.86 5.70 12.28
C LEU A 563 26.95 4.94 13.62
N LYS A 564 25.93 5.07 14.47
CA LYS A 564 25.84 4.33 15.72
C LYS A 564 25.91 2.82 15.50
N LYS A 565 25.16 2.28 14.54
CA LYS A 565 25.22 0.86 14.18
C LYS A 565 26.64 0.42 13.79
N TRP A 566 27.37 1.23 13.02
CA TRP A 566 28.74 0.91 12.63
C TRP A 566 29.73 0.96 13.81
N PHE A 567 29.59 1.96 14.69
CA PHE A 567 30.39 2.06 15.91
C PHE A 567 30.11 0.90 16.87
N ASP A 568 28.84 0.61 17.15
CA ASP A 568 28.42 -0.50 18.02
C ASP A 568 28.93 -1.86 17.49
N SER A 569 29.02 -2.01 16.16
CA SER A 569 29.52 -3.25 15.57
C SER A 569 31.05 -3.42 15.62
N GLY A 570 31.78 -2.38 16.03
CA GLY A 570 33.25 -2.37 16.03
C GLY A 570 33.90 -2.27 14.64
N LYS A 571 33.10 -2.21 13.55
CA LYS A 571 33.59 -2.09 12.17
C LYS A 571 34.28 -0.75 11.88
N LEU A 572 34.02 0.27 12.69
CA LEU A 572 34.51 1.63 12.48
C LEU A 572 34.64 2.35 13.82
N LYS A 573 35.67 3.18 13.98
CA LYS A 573 35.79 4.06 15.15
C LYS A 573 35.42 5.48 14.74
N ARG A 574 34.87 6.28 15.67
CA ARG A 574 34.51 7.68 15.40
C ARG A 574 35.66 8.50 14.82
N LYS A 575 36.89 8.26 15.29
CA LYS A 575 38.11 8.94 14.82
C LYS A 575 38.51 8.61 13.37
N ASP A 576 37.94 7.55 12.79
CA ASP A 576 38.21 7.14 11.40
C ASP A 576 37.27 7.84 10.40
N LEU A 577 36.34 8.67 10.89
CA LEU A 577 35.37 9.41 10.09
C LEU A 577 35.61 10.92 10.16
N PHE A 578 35.32 11.57 9.04
CA PHE A 578 35.21 13.01 8.87
C PHE A 578 33.76 13.39 8.58
N ILE A 579 33.05 13.90 9.59
CA ILE A 579 31.64 14.29 9.49
C ILE A 579 31.52 15.81 9.38
N VAL A 580 30.80 16.26 8.36
CA VAL A 580 30.51 17.68 8.12
C VAL A 580 29.03 17.92 8.34
N THR A 581 28.66 18.95 9.09
CA THR A 581 27.29 19.49 9.10
C THR A 581 27.30 21.00 8.92
N LYS A 582 26.12 21.61 8.76
CA LYS A 582 25.98 23.02 8.38
C LYS A 582 24.88 23.72 9.13
N LEU A 583 25.19 24.94 9.58
CA LEU A 583 24.25 25.89 10.17
C LEU A 583 23.22 26.30 9.09
N PRO A 584 21.91 26.10 9.29
CA PRO A 584 20.89 26.52 8.34
C PRO A 584 20.86 28.05 8.22
N SER A 585 20.42 28.57 7.07
CA SER A 585 20.30 30.02 6.85
C SER A 585 19.35 30.71 7.84
N THR A 586 18.33 30.01 8.34
CA THR A 586 17.44 30.51 9.42
C THR A 586 18.14 30.63 10.78
N GLY A 587 19.31 30.01 10.91
CA GLY A 587 20.18 30.05 12.07
C GLY A 587 21.36 31.01 11.96
N ASN A 588 21.44 31.84 10.90
CA ASN A 588 22.52 32.82 10.68
C ASN A 588 22.49 34.01 11.65
N ARG A 589 22.39 33.74 12.95
CA ARG A 589 22.51 34.70 14.05
C ARG A 589 23.46 34.11 15.09
N ALA A 590 24.32 34.94 15.66
CA ALA A 590 25.26 34.51 16.70
C ALA A 590 24.58 33.73 17.83
N SER A 591 23.38 34.17 18.26
CA SER A 591 22.59 33.51 19.31
C SER A 591 22.02 32.14 18.94
N SER A 592 21.95 31.80 17.64
CA SER A 592 21.35 30.54 17.16
C SER A 592 22.37 29.46 16.84
N VAL A 593 23.66 29.80 16.70
CA VAL A 593 24.72 28.87 16.29
C VAL A 593 24.81 27.68 17.24
N GLU A 594 24.86 27.91 18.55
CA GLU A 594 24.94 26.84 19.55
C GLU A 594 23.70 25.93 19.52
N LYS A 595 22.50 26.50 19.33
CA LYS A 595 21.26 25.73 19.24
C LYS A 595 21.33 24.73 18.10
N TYR A 596 21.68 25.19 16.90
CA TYR A 596 21.63 24.33 15.71
C TYR A 596 22.73 23.27 15.70
N ILE A 597 23.95 23.58 16.16
CA ILE A 597 24.98 22.54 16.25
C ILE A 597 24.59 21.46 17.27
N LYS A 598 23.97 21.82 18.40
CA LYS A 598 23.46 20.82 19.37
C LYS A 598 22.38 19.94 18.76
N LEU A 599 21.44 20.51 18.01
CA LEU A 599 20.40 19.74 17.31
C LEU A 599 20.99 18.77 16.28
N SER A 600 21.98 19.21 15.50
CA SER A 600 22.66 18.33 14.55
C SER A 600 23.47 17.23 15.25
N LEU A 601 24.17 17.54 16.35
CA LEU A 601 24.90 16.53 17.14
C LEU A 601 23.96 15.48 17.75
N GLU A 602 22.81 15.91 18.27
CA GLU A 602 21.77 15.02 18.79
C GLU A 602 21.23 14.09 17.70
N ALA A 603 20.86 14.65 16.54
CA ALA A 603 20.35 13.86 15.42
C ALA A 603 21.41 12.87 14.90
N LEU A 604 22.64 13.33 14.70
CA LEU A 604 23.76 12.51 14.25
C LEU A 604 24.23 11.50 15.33
N GLN A 605 23.79 11.65 16.58
CA GLN A 605 24.23 10.86 17.74
C GLN A 605 25.76 10.92 17.93
N LEU A 606 26.31 12.14 17.86
CA LEU A 606 27.74 12.42 17.97
C LEU A 606 28.02 13.45 19.06
N ASP A 607 29.18 13.34 19.70
CA ASP A 607 29.66 14.36 20.64
C ASP A 607 30.29 15.56 19.93
N TYR A 608 30.84 15.34 18.72
CA TYR A 608 31.46 16.37 17.90
C TYR A 608 31.35 16.07 16.40
N VAL A 609 31.39 17.12 15.58
CA VAL A 609 31.61 17.05 14.12
C VAL A 609 33.04 17.47 13.76
N ASP A 610 33.56 16.94 12.65
CA ASP A 610 34.92 17.29 12.22
C ASP A 610 34.95 18.68 11.57
N LEU A 611 33.87 19.06 10.89
CA LEU A 611 33.72 20.38 10.28
C LEU A 611 32.29 20.89 10.43
N TYR A 612 32.14 22.12 10.93
CA TYR A 612 30.86 22.83 10.96
C TYR A 612 30.88 24.05 10.06
N LEU A 613 29.97 24.11 9.07
CA LEU A 613 29.95 25.16 8.05
C LEU A 613 28.80 26.15 8.27
N ILE A 614 29.03 27.43 7.99
CA ILE A 614 27.94 28.35 7.67
C ILE A 614 27.42 27.96 6.27
N HIS A 615 26.18 27.48 6.15
CA HIS A 615 25.68 26.89 4.89
C HIS A 615 25.51 27.91 3.76
N SER A 616 25.19 29.16 4.09
CA SER A 616 25.06 30.25 3.12
C SER A 616 25.38 31.58 3.81
N PRO A 617 25.97 32.56 3.11
CA PRO A 617 26.23 33.89 3.68
C PRO A 617 24.94 34.68 3.97
N VAL A 618 23.79 34.26 3.43
CA VAL A 618 22.52 35.00 3.53
C VAL A 618 21.61 34.37 4.59
N GLY A 619 21.31 35.12 5.66
CA GLY A 619 20.38 34.72 6.70
C GLY A 619 18.92 34.84 6.27
N HIS A 620 18.03 34.11 6.95
CA HIS A 620 16.59 34.13 6.68
C HIS A 620 15.73 34.21 7.95
N ILE A 621 14.55 34.82 7.81
CA ILE A 621 13.52 34.92 8.85
C ILE A 621 12.33 34.03 8.46
N GLU A 622 11.87 33.18 9.39
CA GLU A 622 10.63 32.39 9.23
C GLU A 622 9.44 33.22 9.73
N LYS A 623 8.50 33.59 8.84
CA LYS A 623 7.32 34.41 9.19
C LYS A 623 6.17 33.63 9.86
N GLU A 624 6.08 32.32 9.67
CA GLU A 624 5.03 31.47 10.25
C GLU A 624 5.61 30.17 10.79
N ALA A 625 5.02 29.66 11.88
CA ALA A 625 5.38 28.41 12.54
C ALA A 625 4.94 27.17 11.73
N SER A 626 5.33 27.08 10.46
CA SER A 626 5.19 25.88 9.63
C SER A 626 6.57 25.33 9.31
N PRO A 627 7.12 24.40 10.12
CA PRO A 627 8.47 23.89 9.94
C PRO A 627 8.67 23.21 8.58
N GLY A 628 9.30 23.91 7.63
CA GLY A 628 9.79 23.32 6.38
C GLY A 628 9.14 23.74 5.08
N ASN A 629 8.31 24.77 5.09
CA ASN A 629 7.87 25.39 3.86
C ASN A 629 8.83 26.52 3.47
N GLN A 630 9.82 26.22 2.63
CA GLN A 630 10.84 27.17 2.17
C GLN A 630 10.27 28.34 1.32
N SER A 631 9.00 28.27 0.92
CA SER A 631 8.32 29.33 0.16
C SER A 631 7.95 30.57 0.98
N ASN A 632 8.08 30.52 2.32
CA ASN A 632 7.74 31.61 3.24
C ASN A 632 8.97 32.24 3.92
N TRP A 633 10.18 32.07 3.35
CA TRP A 633 11.40 32.65 3.91
C TRP A 633 11.67 34.06 3.37
N GLU A 634 11.93 35.00 4.27
CA GLU A 634 12.41 36.34 3.92
C GLU A 634 13.90 36.48 4.21
N VAL A 635 14.59 37.24 3.38
CA VAL A 635 16.03 37.52 3.55
C VAL A 635 16.21 38.38 4.81
N ASP A 636 17.09 37.95 5.70
CA ASP A 636 17.49 38.70 6.87
C ASP A 636 18.58 39.71 6.51
N MET A 637 18.18 40.97 6.33
CA MET A 637 19.08 42.08 5.98
C MET A 637 20.02 42.47 7.13
N ASP A 638 19.77 41.98 8.36
CA ASP A 638 20.56 42.29 9.56
C ASP A 638 21.60 41.19 9.88
N THR A 639 21.85 40.26 8.94
CA THR A 639 22.83 39.19 9.13
C THR A 639 24.25 39.74 9.30
N ASP A 640 24.77 39.72 10.54
CA ASP A 640 26.17 40.06 10.83
C ASP A 640 27.09 38.84 10.75
N LEU A 641 27.79 38.71 9.62
CA LEU A 641 28.75 37.63 9.36
C LEU A 641 29.92 37.58 10.36
N ILE A 642 30.34 38.71 10.93
CA ILE A 642 31.48 38.73 11.87
C ILE A 642 31.05 38.21 13.23
N SER A 643 29.92 38.70 13.75
CA SER A 643 29.35 38.19 15.01
C SER A 643 28.96 36.70 14.86
N LEU A 644 28.43 36.31 13.69
CA LEU A 644 28.15 34.92 13.36
C LEU A 644 29.42 34.05 13.40
N TRP A 645 30.51 34.52 12.77
CA TRP A 645 31.78 33.79 12.77
C TRP A 645 32.34 33.61 14.18
N LYS A 646 32.34 34.67 15.00
CA LYS A 646 32.78 34.58 16.42
C LYS A 646 31.99 33.52 17.20
N ALA A 647 30.69 33.37 16.93
CA ALA A 647 29.88 32.32 17.54
C ALA A 647 30.20 30.90 17.01
N MET A 648 30.66 30.77 15.76
CA MET A 648 31.20 29.52 15.22
C MET A 648 32.51 29.13 15.93
N GLU A 649 33.41 30.10 16.17
CA GLU A 649 34.67 29.87 16.89
C GLU A 649 34.43 29.32 18.31
N GLN A 650 33.41 29.84 19.00
CA GLN A 650 33.00 29.35 20.32
C GLN A 650 32.57 27.87 20.29
N GLN A 651 32.10 27.33 19.16
CA GLN A 651 31.75 25.91 19.06
C GLN A 651 32.98 25.00 18.96
N VAL A 652 34.11 25.54 18.47
CA VAL A 652 35.40 24.86 18.52
C VAL A 652 35.92 24.84 19.95
N ASP A 653 35.89 25.98 20.64
CA ASP A 653 36.33 26.06 22.04
C ASP A 653 35.49 25.15 22.95
N ALA A 654 34.19 25.00 22.65
CA ALA A 654 33.28 24.09 23.35
C ALA A 654 33.45 22.59 22.97
N GLY A 655 34.37 22.25 22.06
CA GLY A 655 34.64 20.88 21.62
C GLY A 655 33.56 20.25 20.73
N ARG A 656 32.56 21.03 20.30
CA ARG A 656 31.44 20.55 19.46
C ARG A 656 31.78 20.42 17.98
N ALA A 657 32.77 21.20 17.53
CA ALA A 657 33.37 21.07 16.20
C ALA A 657 34.90 21.02 16.32
N ARG A 658 35.58 20.21 15.50
CA ARG A 658 37.05 20.23 15.41
C ARG A 658 37.55 21.38 14.56
N SER A 659 36.83 21.65 13.47
CA SER A 659 37.10 22.75 12.55
C SER A 659 35.79 23.46 12.17
N ILE A 660 35.90 24.71 11.74
CA ILE A 660 34.79 25.50 11.23
C ILE A 660 35.12 26.06 9.85
N GLY A 661 34.09 26.28 9.05
CA GLY A 661 34.23 26.77 7.69
C GLY A 661 32.99 27.48 7.17
N VAL A 662 33.00 27.76 5.88
CA VAL A 662 31.91 28.46 5.18
C VAL A 662 31.46 27.68 3.96
N SER A 663 30.28 27.99 3.44
CA SER A 663 29.77 27.41 2.20
C SER A 663 29.02 28.46 1.41
N ASN A 664 29.26 28.51 0.10
CA ASN A 664 28.71 29.50 -0.83
C ASN A 664 29.23 30.93 -0.61
N PHE A 665 30.42 31.10 -0.03
CA PHE A 665 31.01 32.43 0.18
C PHE A 665 31.88 32.83 -1.01
N ASN A 666 31.71 34.07 -1.47
CA ASN A 666 32.59 34.66 -2.48
C ASN A 666 33.92 35.16 -1.87
N ALA A 667 34.88 35.54 -2.70
CA ALA A 667 36.22 35.95 -2.24
C ALA A 667 36.19 37.14 -1.26
N ASN A 668 35.30 38.13 -1.47
CA ASN A 668 35.17 39.28 -0.58
C ASN A 668 34.62 38.88 0.80
N GLN A 669 33.61 38.00 0.83
CA GLN A 669 33.02 37.51 2.07
C GLN A 669 34.00 36.62 2.84
N VAL A 670 34.75 35.75 2.16
CA VAL A 670 35.84 34.97 2.78
C VAL A 670 36.90 35.92 3.36
N LYS A 671 37.35 36.91 2.58
CA LYS A 671 38.33 37.92 3.03
C LYS A 671 37.86 38.62 4.30
N ARG A 672 36.60 39.06 4.33
CA ARG A 672 35.98 39.76 5.47
C ARG A 672 36.00 38.91 6.73
N ILE A 673 35.70 37.61 6.63
CA ILE A 673 35.79 36.69 7.76
C ILE A 673 37.25 36.51 8.20
N VAL A 674 38.16 36.21 7.26
CA VAL A 674 39.58 35.96 7.57
C VAL A 674 40.22 37.15 8.29
N GLN A 675 39.88 38.38 7.90
CA GLN A 675 40.41 39.59 8.55
C GLN A 675 39.95 39.79 10.00
N ALA A 676 38.85 39.15 10.40
CA ALA A 676 38.28 39.27 11.75
C ALA A 676 38.39 37.98 12.58
N ALA A 677 38.88 36.89 11.99
CA ALA A 677 38.88 35.55 12.57
C ALA A 677 40.10 35.33 13.47
N ARG A 678 39.86 34.71 14.63
CA ARG A 678 40.89 34.03 15.43
C ARG A 678 41.14 32.62 14.87
N ILE A 679 40.08 31.92 14.46
CA ILE A 679 40.16 30.62 13.78
C ILE A 679 39.78 30.85 12.33
N ILE A 680 40.76 30.77 11.43
CA ILE A 680 40.56 30.93 9.98
C ILE A 680 39.62 29.82 9.47
N PRO A 681 38.68 30.11 8.54
CA PRO A 681 37.85 29.08 7.92
C PRO A 681 38.70 27.95 7.33
N ALA A 682 38.50 26.71 7.79
CA ALA A 682 39.27 25.57 7.27
C ALA A 682 38.85 25.18 5.84
N ASN A 683 37.60 25.50 5.46
CA ASN A 683 37.01 25.11 4.19
C ASN A 683 36.01 26.16 3.68
N ASN A 684 35.94 26.31 2.35
CA ASN A 684 34.82 26.92 1.65
C ASN A 684 34.19 25.89 0.69
N GLN A 685 32.98 25.43 1.01
CA GLN A 685 32.23 24.46 0.21
C GLN A 685 31.37 25.18 -0.84
N VAL A 686 31.61 24.96 -2.14
CA VAL A 686 30.99 25.71 -3.25
C VAL A 686 30.59 24.81 -4.42
N GLU A 687 29.69 25.29 -5.29
CA GLU A 687 29.35 24.62 -6.55
C GLU A 687 30.60 24.59 -7.44
N LEU A 688 31.10 23.41 -7.76
CA LEU A 688 32.27 23.33 -8.64
C LEU A 688 32.20 22.03 -9.43
N HIS A 689 32.11 22.17 -10.76
CA HIS A 689 32.02 21.07 -11.70
C HIS A 689 32.63 21.47 -13.05
N LEU A 690 32.44 20.67 -14.10
CA LEU A 690 33.17 20.83 -15.36
C LEU A 690 32.96 22.20 -16.02
N TYR A 691 31.72 22.67 -16.04
CA TYR A 691 31.33 23.93 -16.67
C TYR A 691 31.37 25.15 -15.75
N TYR A 692 31.57 24.95 -14.44
CA TYR A 692 31.76 26.04 -13.48
C TYR A 692 32.93 25.71 -12.54
N GLN A 693 34.15 26.00 -12.99
CA GLN A 693 35.37 25.49 -12.35
C GLN A 693 35.89 26.37 -11.22
N GLN A 694 35.37 27.59 -11.10
CA GLN A 694 35.69 28.59 -10.07
C GLN A 694 37.20 28.78 -9.82
N LYS A 695 37.99 28.91 -10.88
CA LYS A 695 39.46 28.93 -10.82
C LYS A 695 40.00 30.06 -9.93
N GLU A 696 39.44 31.26 -10.04
CA GLU A 696 39.86 32.43 -9.29
C GLU A 696 39.54 32.29 -7.80
N LEU A 697 38.34 31.81 -7.45
CA LEU A 697 37.95 31.58 -6.06
C LEU A 697 38.80 30.47 -5.43
N ALA A 698 39.08 29.39 -6.17
CA ALA A 698 39.93 28.31 -5.69
C ALA A 698 41.37 28.78 -5.44
N ALA A 699 41.95 29.58 -6.34
CA ALA A 699 43.27 30.17 -6.15
C ALA A 699 43.30 31.14 -4.96
N PHE A 700 42.27 31.98 -4.82
CA PHE A 700 42.12 32.90 -3.69
C PHE A 700 42.04 32.18 -2.34
N CYS A 701 41.17 31.17 -2.21
CA CYS A 701 41.05 30.39 -0.98
C CYS A 701 42.36 29.65 -0.67
N LYS A 702 43.02 29.06 -1.68
CA LYS A 702 44.32 28.41 -1.51
C LYS A 702 45.40 29.36 -0.98
N ALA A 703 45.44 30.61 -1.44
CA ALA A 703 46.39 31.62 -0.95
C ALA A 703 46.17 32.00 0.52
N LEU A 704 44.98 31.72 1.06
CA LEU A 704 44.61 31.95 2.46
C LEU A 704 44.64 30.67 3.31
N ASP A 705 45.16 29.57 2.77
CA ASP A 705 45.11 28.23 3.38
C ASP A 705 43.67 27.73 3.71
N VAL A 706 42.71 28.20 2.92
CA VAL A 706 41.30 27.76 2.98
C VAL A 706 41.09 26.69 1.91
N THR A 707 40.75 25.47 2.31
CA THR A 707 40.49 24.39 1.34
C THR A 707 39.17 24.61 0.58
N ILE A 708 39.05 24.08 -0.63
CA ILE A 708 37.77 24.05 -1.37
C ILE A 708 37.18 22.64 -1.31
N CYS A 709 35.87 22.57 -1.06
CA CYS A 709 35.07 21.38 -1.26
C CYS A 709 34.00 21.63 -2.34
N ALA A 710 34.03 20.83 -3.40
CA ALA A 710 33.14 20.90 -4.55
C ALA A 710 31.85 20.10 -4.29
N TYR A 711 30.72 20.80 -4.16
CA TYR A 711 29.40 20.19 -4.28
C TYR A 711 28.93 20.22 -5.74
N ALA A 712 27.96 19.35 -6.05
CA ALA A 712 27.48 19.08 -7.41
C ALA A 712 28.60 18.77 -8.42
N PRO A 713 29.63 17.98 -8.08
CA PRO A 713 30.81 17.79 -8.95
C PRO A 713 30.52 17.07 -10.27
N LEU A 714 29.31 16.55 -10.45
CA LEU A 714 28.84 15.85 -11.65
C LEU A 714 27.86 16.69 -12.49
N GLY A 715 27.65 17.96 -12.12
CA GLY A 715 26.63 18.85 -12.69
C GLY A 715 25.24 18.64 -12.07
N SER A 716 24.21 19.22 -12.69
CA SER A 716 22.82 19.14 -12.24
C SER A 716 22.07 18.02 -12.96
N PRO A 717 21.05 17.39 -12.31
CA PRO A 717 20.18 16.41 -12.98
C PRO A 717 19.56 16.90 -14.30
N ALA A 718 19.36 18.22 -14.46
CA ALA A 718 18.82 18.82 -15.68
C ALA A 718 19.87 18.95 -16.80
N PHE A 719 21.16 19.08 -16.45
CA PHE A 719 22.27 19.23 -17.37
C PHE A 719 23.47 18.42 -16.86
N PRO A 720 23.42 17.08 -16.98
CA PRO A 720 24.52 16.24 -16.53
C PRO A 720 25.76 16.42 -17.41
N ASP A 721 26.91 16.68 -16.78
CA ASP A 721 28.19 16.88 -17.47
C ASP A 721 28.71 15.58 -18.15
N PHE A 722 28.08 14.42 -17.88
CA PHE A 722 28.50 13.10 -18.37
C PHE A 722 28.54 12.96 -19.90
N TYR A 723 27.78 13.78 -20.63
CA TYR A 723 27.63 13.66 -22.08
C TYR A 723 28.56 14.57 -22.87
N ASP A 724 29.45 15.31 -22.21
CA ASP A 724 30.41 16.15 -22.92
C ASP A 724 31.35 15.26 -23.78
N PRO A 725 31.52 15.56 -25.08
CA PRO A 725 32.35 14.77 -25.98
C PRO A 725 33.79 14.59 -25.50
N VAL A 726 34.36 15.61 -24.84
CA VAL A 726 35.73 15.55 -24.27
C VAL A 726 35.77 14.56 -23.12
N VAL A 727 34.78 14.61 -22.22
CA VAL A 727 34.66 13.67 -21.10
C VAL A 727 34.49 12.24 -21.59
N LEU A 728 33.64 12.02 -22.60
CA LEU A 728 33.42 10.69 -23.19
C LEU A 728 34.68 10.12 -23.86
N LYS A 729 35.43 10.97 -24.58
CA LYS A 729 36.72 10.62 -25.19
C LYS A 729 37.73 10.18 -24.12
N ILE A 730 37.90 10.99 -23.08
CA ILE A 730 38.84 10.71 -21.98
C ILE A 730 38.41 9.46 -21.19
N ALA A 731 37.12 9.30 -20.91
CA ALA A 731 36.56 8.12 -20.24
C ALA A 731 36.93 6.83 -21.00
N LYS A 732 36.78 6.84 -22.33
CA LYS A 732 37.18 5.72 -23.19
C LYS A 732 38.68 5.44 -23.13
N ASN A 733 39.53 6.48 -23.16
CA ASN A 733 40.98 6.33 -23.13
C ASN A 733 41.48 5.66 -21.84
N HIS A 734 40.86 5.98 -20.70
CA HIS A 734 41.22 5.43 -19.38
C HIS A 734 40.47 4.14 -19.02
N ASN A 735 39.54 3.68 -19.85
CA ASN A 735 38.61 2.60 -19.51
C ASN A 735 37.88 2.87 -18.17
N LYS A 736 37.40 4.11 -18.02
CA LYS A 736 36.68 4.62 -16.84
C LYS A 736 35.34 5.20 -17.24
N THR A 737 34.47 5.48 -16.27
CA THR A 737 33.17 6.11 -16.55
C THR A 737 33.31 7.64 -16.63
N PRO A 738 32.39 8.32 -17.34
CA PRO A 738 32.35 9.79 -17.36
C PRO A 738 32.30 10.40 -15.95
N ALA A 739 31.59 9.77 -15.01
CA ALA A 739 31.54 10.20 -13.62
C ALA A 739 32.92 10.17 -12.96
N GLN A 740 33.69 9.09 -13.18
CA GLN A 740 35.05 8.98 -12.65
C GLN A 740 35.97 10.05 -13.21
N ILE A 741 35.86 10.39 -14.51
CA ILE A 741 36.65 11.47 -15.12
C ILE A 741 36.30 12.84 -14.49
N LEU A 742 35.00 13.14 -14.35
CA LEU A 742 34.51 14.38 -13.75
C LEU A 742 34.96 14.55 -12.30
N LEU A 743 35.00 13.46 -11.51
CA LEU A 743 35.50 13.50 -10.14
C LEU A 743 37.02 13.60 -10.10
N ARG A 744 37.72 12.81 -10.93
CA ARG A 744 39.18 12.73 -10.92
C ARG A 744 39.82 14.06 -11.28
N GLN A 745 39.29 14.80 -12.25
CA GLN A 745 39.85 16.11 -12.62
C GLN A 745 39.80 17.11 -11.45
N ILE A 746 38.74 17.10 -10.66
CA ILE A 746 38.62 17.98 -9.48
C ILE A 746 39.59 17.52 -8.38
N VAL A 747 39.64 16.21 -8.11
CA VAL A 747 40.57 15.64 -7.12
C VAL A 747 42.03 15.92 -7.48
N GLN A 748 42.40 15.83 -8.77
CA GLN A 748 43.77 16.13 -9.23
C GLN A 748 44.17 17.59 -9.09
N ARG A 749 43.21 18.52 -8.98
CA ARG A 749 43.46 19.92 -8.64
C ARG A 749 43.68 20.14 -7.14
N GLY A 750 43.63 19.08 -6.33
CA GLY A 750 43.71 19.15 -4.87
C GLY A 750 42.42 19.65 -4.23
N ILE A 751 41.28 19.52 -4.91
CA ILE A 751 39.97 19.97 -4.43
C ILE A 751 39.17 18.76 -3.93
N VAL A 752 38.55 18.89 -2.76
CA VAL A 752 37.69 17.85 -2.18
C VAL A 752 36.39 17.76 -2.98
N VAL A 753 35.84 16.56 -3.20
CA VAL A 753 34.56 16.35 -3.89
C VAL A 753 33.57 15.59 -3.02
N ILE A 754 32.29 15.94 -3.09
CA ILE A 754 31.19 15.26 -2.36
C ILE A 754 30.05 14.81 -3.30
N PRO A 755 30.28 13.81 -4.17
CA PRO A 755 29.26 13.33 -5.09
C PRO A 755 28.12 12.61 -4.36
N LYS A 756 26.87 13.03 -4.59
CA LYS A 756 25.67 12.36 -4.07
C LYS A 756 25.26 11.20 -4.99
N SER A 757 25.01 10.03 -4.40
CA SER A 757 24.30 8.92 -5.06
C SER A 757 23.54 8.10 -4.03
N SER A 758 22.41 7.54 -4.43
CA SER A 758 21.70 6.48 -3.70
C SER A 758 21.73 5.13 -4.42
N ASN A 759 22.30 5.10 -5.63
CA ASN A 759 22.52 3.87 -6.38
C ASN A 759 23.79 3.16 -5.87
N PRO A 760 23.72 1.92 -5.34
CA PRO A 760 24.87 1.22 -4.79
C PRO A 760 26.02 0.96 -5.78
N GLY A 761 25.72 0.80 -7.07
CA GLY A 761 26.73 0.65 -8.11
C GLY A 761 27.51 1.95 -8.29
N ARG A 762 26.80 3.07 -8.46
CA ARG A 762 27.40 4.40 -8.60
C ARG A 762 28.18 4.85 -7.36
N ILE A 763 27.73 4.50 -6.15
CA ILE A 763 28.48 4.82 -4.92
C ILE A 763 29.88 4.18 -4.96
N ARG A 764 29.96 2.89 -5.32
CA ARG A 764 31.24 2.17 -5.45
C ARG A 764 32.07 2.71 -6.61
N GLU A 765 31.44 2.95 -7.76
CA GLU A 765 32.09 3.50 -8.96
C GLU A 765 32.73 4.86 -8.69
N ASN A 766 32.00 5.78 -8.03
CA ASN A 766 32.47 7.13 -7.69
C ASN A 766 33.65 7.13 -6.71
N PHE A 767 33.86 6.05 -5.94
CA PHE A 767 35.00 5.92 -5.04
C PHE A 767 36.28 5.48 -5.77
N GLN A 768 36.14 4.81 -6.92
CA GLN A 768 37.25 4.26 -7.70
C GLN A 768 37.89 5.32 -8.61
N VAL A 769 38.36 6.40 -7.98
CA VAL A 769 39.00 7.56 -8.64
C VAL A 769 40.45 7.77 -8.21
N PHE A 770 41.04 6.77 -7.56
CA PHE A 770 42.40 6.85 -7.00
C PHE A 770 43.40 5.93 -7.70
N ASP A 771 42.93 5.05 -8.59
CA ASP A 771 43.72 4.05 -9.31
C ASP A 771 44.15 4.49 -10.73
N PHE A 772 43.85 5.72 -11.12
CA PHE A 772 44.26 6.29 -12.42
C PHE A 772 44.60 7.78 -12.30
N LYS A 773 45.23 8.35 -13.34
CA LYS A 773 45.60 9.76 -13.41
C LYS A 773 45.36 10.30 -14.83
N LEU A 774 44.62 11.39 -14.94
CA LEU A 774 44.47 12.18 -16.17
C LEU A 774 45.79 12.84 -16.53
N THR A 775 46.14 12.83 -17.82
CA THR A 775 47.36 13.48 -18.33
C THR A 775 47.25 15.00 -18.25
N GLU A 776 48.37 15.70 -18.41
CA GLU A 776 48.37 17.17 -18.42
C GLU A 776 47.54 17.72 -19.59
N ASP A 777 47.62 17.10 -20.76
CA ASP A 777 46.82 17.46 -21.94
C ASP A 777 45.32 17.25 -21.69
N GLU A 778 44.93 16.14 -21.05
CA GLU A 778 43.52 15.87 -20.72
C GLU A 778 42.98 16.85 -19.67
N MET A 779 43.80 17.15 -18.65
CA MET A 779 43.48 18.18 -17.66
C MET A 779 43.34 19.56 -18.32
N TYR A 780 44.18 19.87 -19.30
CA TYR A 780 44.10 21.09 -20.09
C TYR A 780 42.83 21.13 -20.95
N GLU A 781 42.51 20.07 -21.72
CA GLU A 781 41.29 19.94 -22.52
C GLU A 781 40.03 20.18 -21.66
N LEU A 782 39.94 19.54 -20.49
CA LEU A 782 38.82 19.72 -19.56
C LEU A 782 38.77 21.14 -18.98
N SER A 783 39.92 21.79 -18.77
CA SER A 783 39.97 23.15 -18.23
C SER A 783 39.39 24.21 -19.18
N LEU A 784 39.38 23.95 -20.48
CA LEU A 784 38.84 24.85 -21.51
C LEU A 784 37.30 24.84 -21.57
N LEU A 785 36.66 23.86 -20.92
CA LEU A 785 35.21 23.73 -20.90
C LEU A 785 34.53 24.64 -19.88
N ASP A 786 35.29 25.37 -19.06
CA ASP A 786 34.73 26.30 -18.08
C ASP A 786 33.91 27.41 -18.77
N ARG A 787 32.66 27.57 -18.32
CA ARG A 787 31.73 28.58 -18.86
C ARG A 787 31.54 29.75 -17.88
N GLY A 788 32.34 29.79 -16.82
CA GLY A 788 32.22 30.76 -15.74
C GLY A 788 30.82 30.71 -15.12
N LYS A 789 30.32 31.86 -14.65
CA LYS A 789 29.00 31.93 -13.99
C LYS A 789 27.84 31.37 -14.82
N LYS A 790 27.92 31.39 -16.16
CA LYS A 790 26.88 30.82 -17.03
C LYS A 790 26.79 29.30 -16.94
N GLY A 791 27.86 28.64 -16.49
CA GLY A 791 27.88 27.21 -16.25
C GLY A 791 27.26 26.77 -14.93
N SER A 792 27.00 27.70 -13.99
CA SER A 792 26.36 27.36 -12.72
C SER A 792 24.97 26.79 -12.97
N THR A 793 24.73 25.62 -12.41
CA THR A 793 23.46 24.91 -12.51
C THR A 793 22.42 25.48 -11.55
N ILE A 794 22.88 26.10 -10.47
CA ILE A 794 22.03 26.79 -9.50
C ILE A 794 21.50 28.11 -10.07
N SER A 795 22.32 28.90 -10.78
CA SER A 795 21.87 30.17 -11.37
C SER A 795 20.86 29.97 -12.51
N ASN A 796 20.97 28.86 -13.26
CA ASN A 796 20.13 28.61 -14.45
C ASN A 796 18.77 27.96 -14.12
N VAL A 797 18.65 27.17 -13.05
CA VAL A 797 17.36 26.59 -12.60
C VAL A 797 16.55 27.58 -11.75
N ALA A 798 17.20 28.62 -11.19
CA ALA A 798 16.59 29.56 -10.25
C ALA A 798 15.88 30.78 -10.89
N ILE A 799 15.89 30.93 -12.22
CA ILE A 799 15.26 32.08 -12.89
C ILE A 799 13.73 32.12 -12.66
N ASP A 800 13.07 30.97 -12.45
CA ASP A 800 11.60 30.94 -12.31
C ASP A 800 11.06 30.65 -10.90
N ARG A 801 11.90 30.27 -9.91
CA ARG A 801 11.42 29.87 -8.56
C ARG A 801 12.11 30.50 -7.35
N TYR A 802 13.28 31.11 -7.49
CA TYR A 802 14.06 31.61 -6.34
C TYR A 802 14.80 32.93 -6.66
N ILE A 803 14.06 33.90 -7.21
CA ILE A 803 14.63 35.17 -7.67
C ILE A 803 15.25 36.00 -6.52
N SER A 804 14.75 35.89 -5.28
CA SER A 804 15.28 36.66 -4.13
C SER A 804 16.54 36.04 -3.50
N PHE A 805 16.52 34.72 -3.26
CA PHE A 805 17.59 33.99 -2.57
C PHE A 805 18.94 34.07 -3.29
N PHE A 806 18.96 33.84 -4.61
CA PHE A 806 20.21 33.83 -5.38
C PHE A 806 20.64 35.21 -5.87
N LYS A 807 19.71 36.16 -6.05
CA LYS A 807 20.12 37.56 -6.32
C LYS A 807 20.90 38.14 -5.14
N ALA A 808 20.53 37.84 -3.89
CA ALA A 808 21.27 38.30 -2.72
C ALA A 808 22.69 37.70 -2.61
N ILE A 809 22.86 36.41 -2.92
CA ILE A 809 24.17 35.73 -2.93
C ILE A 809 25.09 36.26 -4.04
N ILE A 810 24.53 36.60 -5.21
CA ILE A 810 25.29 36.98 -6.41
C ILE A 810 25.55 38.50 -6.49
N PHE A 811 24.65 39.35 -5.99
CA PHE A 811 24.69 40.81 -6.18
C PHE A 811 24.98 41.65 -4.92
N SER A 812 25.15 41.07 -3.74
CA SER A 812 25.58 41.86 -2.57
C SER A 812 27.09 42.11 -2.60
N ASN A 813 27.47 43.32 -2.99
CA ASN A 813 28.81 43.90 -2.78
C ASN A 813 29.00 44.44 -1.35
N THR A 814 28.09 44.12 -0.44
CA THR A 814 27.99 44.67 0.93
C THR A 814 28.06 43.56 1.97
#